data_AF-A0AAX7UG38-F1
#
_entry.id   AF-A0AAX7UG38-F1
#
_cell.length_a   1.000
_cell.length_b   1.000
_cell.length_c   1.000
_cell.angle_alpha   90.00
_cell.angle_beta   90.00
_cell.angle_gamma   90.00
#
_symmetry.space_group_name_H-M   'P 1'
#
loop_
_entity.id
_entity.type
_entity.pdbx_description
1 polymer ?
#
loop_
_entity_poly.entity_id
_entity_poly.type
_entity_poly.pdbx_seq_one_letter_code
_entity_poly.pdbx_strand_id
1 'polypeptide(L)'
;LFTLSTSSRRGSVPASQKEPLRRVKTKENRSKRGDVHGPSTVYLQVVGAGSRDNAASVYVFSEFNRYLFNCGEGTQRLMQEHKLKAARLDNIFLTRLSWENVGGLSGMILTLKDTGVPECVLSGPPQLENYLNAIKSFSGPLEDIKLSVRPYTEETYSDDTMTVYQVPIFGGNSPTQATPQKADVSSADDPGESEQARLDMQRTAARDSSLVVAFACKLHPKKGNFLVAQAKELGLPVGTAAIGPIIAALKDGKSIVHEGKEIRPEQVCTPTDPGPVFIMVECPSEEFLGALCTNQQLGRYQTGGTEDPAALVVHMTPESVLKTDQYKKWMERFPSTTEHLILNEHACTIHNIRSHKIQAQLNMIHPEIFPQLKAYKAVVCVFFTLVSFVRDAIPSCNSEEFVKEASEVPNFLAEVDKCRKICSAGSAELSGKYPEVVFLGTGSALPMKIRNVSGQAVQSLLLDCGEGTFGQLCRHYGDDVDDALSKIATVFISHLHADHHTGLVKLLYQRERALATLGKPFSPIFLVAPVQIMTWLNQYHDYCEEILSHINLIPNKFLCDTVEVPKQRTKSFIQAMLKKNNLQRFHTCLVRHCKNAFACSFTHQAGWKLAFSGDTMPCDAFVHIGKNATLLIHEATLEDELEEEAVEKRHSTTSQAIGIGMKMNADFIMLNHFSQRYAKIPLFSEDFNDRVGISFDHMRVSLISTSCFLHFASSDFFPVRLNKKIKEQHCVRTGLISLFSTVVPHYNTVHLSRAPSFADIFFVHNFACFCFSFFFFNSALCSAS
;
A
#
# COMPACT_ATOMS: atom_id res chain seq x y z
N LEU A 1 -20.72 -12.48 -3.45
CA LEU A 1 -21.13 -13.78 -2.85
C LEU A 1 -20.28 -14.04 -1.60
N PHE A 2 -20.41 -13.14 -0.61
CA PHE A 2 -20.26 -13.44 0.80
C PHE A 2 -21.70 -13.41 1.31
N THR A 3 -22.29 -14.56 1.56
CA THR A 3 -23.50 -14.79 2.37
C THR A 3 -23.90 -16.25 2.22
N LEU A 4 -23.93 -16.97 3.34
CA LEU A 4 -25.10 -17.73 3.77
C LEU A 4 -24.92 -18.03 5.26
N SER A 5 -25.71 -17.35 6.08
CA SER A 5 -25.91 -17.68 7.49
C SER A 5 -26.68 -18.99 7.60
N THR A 6 -26.30 -19.86 8.53
CA THR A 6 -27.30 -20.59 9.34
C THR A 6 -26.82 -20.70 10.78
N SER A 7 -27.77 -20.48 11.66
CA SER A 7 -27.70 -20.48 13.11
C SER A 7 -27.19 -21.80 13.72
N SER A 8 -26.24 -21.72 14.64
CA SER A 8 -26.25 -22.62 15.80
C SER A 8 -25.98 -21.80 17.07
N ARG A 9 -26.95 -21.85 18.00
CA ARG A 9 -26.84 -21.28 19.33
C ARG A 9 -25.86 -22.14 20.14
N ARG A 10 -24.73 -21.57 20.56
CA ARG A 10 -24.06 -21.87 21.84
C ARG A 10 -23.21 -20.65 22.24
N GLY A 11 -23.42 -20.19 23.47
CA GLY A 11 -23.05 -18.86 23.92
C GLY A 11 -21.54 -18.62 23.97
N SER A 12 -21.11 -17.59 23.25
CA SER A 12 -19.89 -16.84 23.53
C SER A 12 -20.28 -15.40 23.82
N VAL A 13 -19.77 -14.87 24.93
CA VAL A 13 -20.00 -13.48 25.37
C VAL A 13 -19.42 -12.53 24.31
N PRO A 14 -20.14 -11.48 23.86
CA PRO A 14 -19.60 -10.55 22.87
C PRO A 14 -18.38 -9.80 23.45
N ALA A 15 -17.26 -9.87 22.74
CA ALA A 15 -16.14 -8.95 22.97
C ALA A 15 -16.67 -7.52 22.81
N SER A 16 -16.49 -6.73 23.86
CA SER A 16 -17.20 -5.48 24.06
C SER A 16 -16.91 -4.42 23.00
N GLN A 17 -17.96 -3.80 22.47
CA GLN A 17 -18.01 -2.56 21.67
C GLN A 17 -17.49 -1.31 22.43
N LYS A 18 -16.37 -1.39 23.16
CA LYS A 18 -15.91 -0.33 24.07
C LYS A 18 -15.09 0.79 23.40
N GLU A 19 -14.52 0.58 22.22
CA GLU A 19 -13.68 1.58 21.53
C GLU A 19 -14.43 2.70 20.76
N PRO A 20 -15.48 2.44 19.96
CA PRO A 20 -16.13 3.50 19.18
C PRO A 20 -16.79 4.55 20.08
N LEU A 21 -17.33 4.14 21.23
CA LEU A 21 -17.92 5.03 22.23
C LEU A 21 -16.89 5.96 22.90
N ARG A 22 -15.62 5.57 22.98
CA ARG A 22 -14.55 6.41 23.57
C ARG A 22 -14.09 7.50 22.60
N ARG A 23 -14.10 7.21 21.29
CA ARG A 23 -13.78 8.15 20.20
C ARG A 23 -14.80 9.27 20.08
N VAL A 24 -16.09 8.91 19.99
CA VAL A 24 -17.19 9.89 19.93
C VAL A 24 -17.18 10.74 21.19
N LYS A 25 -17.03 10.15 22.37
CA LYS A 25 -16.91 10.90 23.63
C LYS A 25 -15.72 11.85 23.69
N THR A 26 -14.56 11.52 23.10
CA THR A 26 -13.39 12.41 23.14
C THR A 26 -13.54 13.58 22.17
N LYS A 27 -14.10 13.35 20.97
CA LYS A 27 -14.42 14.41 19.99
C LYS A 27 -15.56 15.30 20.48
N GLU A 28 -16.64 14.72 21.01
CA GLU A 28 -17.77 15.45 21.62
C GLU A 28 -17.36 16.23 22.87
N ASN A 29 -16.53 15.66 23.75
CA ASN A 29 -16.07 16.37 24.95
C ASN A 29 -15.16 17.56 24.62
N ARG A 30 -14.47 17.55 23.47
CA ARG A 30 -13.66 18.68 22.99
C ARG A 30 -14.53 19.72 22.29
N SER A 31 -15.44 19.30 21.41
CA SER A 31 -16.39 20.20 20.75
C SER A 31 -17.29 20.94 21.77
N LYS A 32 -17.69 20.27 22.86
CA LYS A 32 -18.47 20.88 23.97
C LYS A 32 -17.69 21.90 24.80
N ARG A 33 -16.36 21.92 24.75
CA ARG A 33 -15.53 22.85 25.52
C ARG A 33 -15.24 24.17 24.79
N GLY A 34 -15.57 24.30 23.50
CA GLY A 34 -15.30 25.51 22.72
C GLY A 34 -13.82 25.86 22.53
N ASP A 35 -12.91 25.02 23.05
CA ASP A 35 -11.46 25.16 22.92
C ASP A 35 -11.01 24.59 21.56
N VAL A 36 -11.16 25.38 20.49
CA VAL A 36 -10.47 25.12 19.22
C VAL A 36 -9.03 25.62 19.39
N HIS A 37 -8.22 24.84 20.10
CA HIS A 37 -6.77 25.06 20.09
C HIS A 37 -6.18 24.23 18.95
N GLY A 38 -5.49 24.88 18.01
CA GLY A 38 -4.73 24.18 16.97
C GLY A 38 -3.73 23.19 17.57
N PRO A 39 -3.35 22.14 16.84
CA PRO A 39 -2.46 21.10 17.35
C PRO A 39 -1.10 21.67 17.74
N SER A 40 -0.46 21.02 18.71
CA SER A 40 0.86 21.42 19.18
C SER A 40 1.94 21.36 18.08
N THR A 41 1.84 20.39 17.17
CA THR A 41 2.70 20.19 16.00
C THR A 41 1.94 19.41 14.92
N VAL A 42 2.17 19.78 13.65
CA VAL A 42 1.68 19.05 12.47
C VAL A 42 2.88 18.55 11.67
N TYR A 43 2.84 17.27 11.31
CA TYR A 43 3.87 16.60 10.53
C TYR A 43 3.35 16.35 9.11
N LEU A 44 4.22 16.57 8.13
CA LEU A 44 4.01 16.19 6.73
C LEU A 44 5.09 15.19 6.37
N GLN A 45 4.70 14.00 5.89
CA GLN A 45 5.64 12.95 5.53
C GLN A 45 5.34 12.44 4.14
N VAL A 46 6.36 12.48 3.26
CA VAL A 46 6.29 11.82 1.96
C VAL A 46 6.20 10.32 2.18
N VAL A 47 5.14 9.71 1.66
CA VAL A 47 4.94 8.26 1.71
C VAL A 47 5.62 7.62 0.51
N GLY A 48 5.27 8.10 -0.69
CA GLY A 48 5.91 7.76 -1.96
C GLY A 48 6.30 9.03 -2.70
N ALA A 49 7.49 9.05 -3.29
CA ALA A 49 8.08 10.24 -3.88
C ALA A 49 7.68 10.50 -5.35
N GLY A 50 6.84 9.65 -5.95
CA GLY A 50 6.50 9.74 -7.37
C GLY A 50 7.54 9.12 -8.30
N SER A 51 8.46 8.30 -7.75
CA SER A 51 9.44 7.55 -8.53
C SER A 51 8.74 6.58 -9.48
N ARG A 52 9.49 6.09 -10.47
CA ARG A 52 8.95 5.16 -11.47
C ARG A 52 8.25 3.94 -10.86
N ASP A 53 8.74 3.44 -9.72
CA ASP A 53 8.19 2.26 -9.04
C ASP A 53 7.16 2.56 -7.95
N ASN A 54 6.95 3.83 -7.56
CA ASN A 54 6.04 4.22 -6.48
C ASN A 54 5.34 5.56 -6.77
N ALA A 55 4.02 5.59 -6.65
CA ALA A 55 3.24 6.80 -6.85
C ALA A 55 3.51 7.89 -5.80
N ALA A 56 3.31 9.16 -6.19
CA ALA A 56 3.43 10.30 -5.30
C ALA A 56 2.29 10.28 -4.26
N SER A 57 2.64 10.31 -2.98
CA SER A 57 1.65 10.38 -1.90
C SER A 57 2.25 11.01 -0.65
N VAL A 58 1.44 11.80 0.06
CA VAL A 58 1.86 12.54 1.25
C VAL A 58 0.90 12.29 2.40
N TYR A 59 1.45 12.00 3.57
CA TYR A 59 0.71 11.72 4.77
C TYR A 59 0.93 12.85 5.78
N VAL A 60 -0.16 13.54 6.14
CA VAL A 60 -0.14 14.64 7.10
C VAL A 60 -0.79 14.17 8.38
N PHE A 61 -0.19 14.44 9.54
CA PHE A 61 -0.74 14.01 10.81
C PHE A 61 -0.42 14.95 11.97
N SER A 62 -1.34 14.98 12.92
CA SER A 62 -1.20 15.65 14.20
C SER A 62 -1.56 14.69 15.34
N GLU A 63 -1.57 15.22 16.57
CA GLU A 63 -2.15 14.51 17.71
C GLU A 63 -3.66 14.24 17.54
N PHE A 64 -4.35 15.00 16.69
CA PHE A 64 -5.81 14.95 16.49
C PHE A 64 -6.19 14.13 15.26
N ASN A 65 -5.65 14.49 14.10
CA ASN A 65 -6.12 14.03 12.79
C ASN A 65 -5.01 13.42 11.94
N ARG A 66 -5.40 12.67 10.91
CA ARG A 66 -4.51 12.11 9.88
C ARG A 66 -5.15 12.25 8.52
N TYR A 67 -4.33 12.56 7.53
CA TYR A 67 -4.75 12.83 6.17
C TYR A 67 -3.79 12.14 5.21
N LEU A 68 -4.33 11.69 4.09
CA LEU A 68 -3.54 11.15 3.00
C LEU A 68 -3.87 11.93 1.73
N PHE A 69 -2.85 12.50 1.10
CA PHE A 69 -2.94 13.15 -0.20
C PHE A 69 -2.40 12.16 -1.25
N ASN A 70 -3.29 11.75 -2.16
CA ASN A 70 -3.13 10.65 -3.11
C ASN A 70 -2.85 9.28 -2.48
N CYS A 71 -3.37 8.24 -3.13
CA CYS A 71 -3.26 6.85 -2.71
C CYS A 71 -3.07 5.94 -3.92
N GLY A 72 -1.95 6.16 -4.62
CA GLY A 72 -1.54 5.30 -5.73
C GLY A 72 -1.08 3.91 -5.29
N GLU A 73 -0.75 3.10 -6.28
CA GLU A 73 -0.25 1.73 -6.08
C GLU A 73 0.95 1.69 -5.12
N GLY A 74 0.92 0.80 -4.11
CA GLY A 74 1.99 0.63 -3.13
C GLY A 74 1.95 1.55 -1.91
N THR A 75 1.11 2.59 -1.87
CA THR A 75 1.02 3.56 -0.74
C THR A 75 0.84 2.84 0.60
N GLN A 76 -0.04 1.85 0.70
CA GLN A 76 -0.27 1.08 1.92
C GLN A 76 0.99 0.33 2.40
N ARG A 77 1.76 -0.24 1.48
CA ARG A 77 2.99 -0.97 1.78
C ARG A 77 4.07 -0.02 2.29
N LEU A 78 4.17 1.16 1.66
CA LEU A 78 5.11 2.20 2.08
C LEU A 78 4.75 2.79 3.45
N MET A 79 3.46 2.98 3.75
CA MET A 79 3.03 3.38 5.08
C MET A 79 3.50 2.39 6.16
N GLN A 80 3.43 1.08 5.89
CA GLN A 80 3.97 0.08 6.82
C GLN A 80 5.50 0.09 6.91
N GLU A 81 6.20 0.37 5.81
CA GLU A 81 7.66 0.52 5.83
C GLU A 81 8.06 1.67 6.76
N HIS A 82 7.42 2.82 6.56
CA HIS A 82 7.69 4.06 7.28
C HIS A 82 7.05 4.10 8.68
N LYS A 83 6.42 3.00 9.12
CA LYS A 83 5.74 2.86 10.42
C LYS A 83 4.62 3.90 10.64
N LEU A 84 3.97 4.33 9.55
CA LEU A 84 2.82 5.22 9.57
C LEU A 84 1.56 4.45 9.99
N LYS A 85 0.69 5.13 10.75
CA LYS A 85 -0.51 4.52 11.32
C LYS A 85 -1.74 4.81 10.46
N ALA A 86 -2.41 3.77 9.97
CA ALA A 86 -3.72 3.91 9.33
C ALA A 86 -4.85 4.26 10.33
N ALA A 87 -4.67 3.96 11.62
CA ALA A 87 -5.66 4.28 12.64
C ALA A 87 -5.91 5.80 12.75
N ARG A 88 -7.17 6.23 12.58
CA ARG A 88 -7.62 7.64 12.47
C ARG A 88 -7.30 8.33 11.14
N LEU A 89 -6.93 7.59 10.09
CA LEU A 89 -6.94 8.11 8.72
C LEU A 89 -8.39 8.12 8.22
N ASP A 90 -9.09 9.22 8.46
CA ASP A 90 -10.51 9.39 8.10
C ASP A 90 -10.72 10.41 6.97
N ASN A 91 -9.64 10.94 6.39
CA ASN A 91 -9.69 11.86 5.25
C ASN A 91 -8.61 11.50 4.22
N ILE A 92 -9.03 11.30 2.96
CA ILE A 92 -8.14 11.12 1.81
C ILE A 92 -8.48 12.18 0.76
N PHE A 93 -7.48 12.92 0.30
CA PHE A 93 -7.60 13.96 -0.71
C PHE A 93 -6.92 13.48 -1.99
N LEU A 94 -7.65 13.48 -3.10
CA LEU A 94 -7.20 12.97 -4.40
C LEU A 94 -7.11 14.13 -5.38
N THR A 95 -5.94 14.35 -5.95
CA THR A 95 -5.72 15.43 -6.92
C THR A 95 -6.31 15.12 -8.29
N ARG A 96 -6.33 13.83 -8.67
CA ARG A 96 -6.86 13.34 -9.95
C ARG A 96 -7.49 11.95 -9.81
N LEU A 97 -8.30 11.57 -10.79
CA LEU A 97 -8.87 10.23 -10.92
C LEU A 97 -8.04 9.39 -11.93
N SER A 98 -6.74 9.34 -11.73
CA SER A 98 -5.79 8.52 -12.51
C SER A 98 -5.26 7.36 -11.67
N TRP A 99 -4.78 6.28 -12.31
CA TRP A 99 -4.22 5.14 -11.56
C TRP A 99 -3.09 5.53 -10.62
N GLU A 100 -2.29 6.54 -10.98
CA GLU A 100 -1.22 7.07 -10.12
C GLU A 100 -1.75 7.64 -8.80
N ASN A 101 -2.98 8.14 -8.77
CA ASN A 101 -3.57 8.78 -7.60
C ASN A 101 -4.47 7.83 -6.81
N VAL A 102 -5.10 6.84 -7.47
CA VAL A 102 -6.14 6.01 -6.87
C VAL A 102 -5.85 4.51 -6.83
N GLY A 103 -4.82 4.02 -7.52
CA GLY A 103 -4.56 2.59 -7.70
C GLY A 103 -4.40 1.78 -6.41
N GLY A 104 -3.99 2.42 -5.31
CA GLY A 104 -3.85 1.81 -3.98
C GLY A 104 -5.09 1.91 -3.10
N LEU A 105 -6.17 2.59 -3.54
CA LEU A 105 -7.36 2.78 -2.71
C LEU A 105 -8.06 1.48 -2.35
N SER A 106 -8.10 0.49 -3.25
CA SER A 106 -8.74 -0.78 -2.96
C SER A 106 -8.11 -1.49 -1.75
N GLY A 107 -6.78 -1.62 -1.73
CA GLY A 107 -6.04 -2.16 -0.59
C GLY A 107 -6.09 -1.27 0.65
N MET A 108 -5.99 0.05 0.48
CA MET A 108 -6.10 1.00 1.59
C MET A 108 -7.45 0.91 2.29
N ILE A 109 -8.56 0.85 1.56
CA ILE A 109 -9.91 0.73 2.11
C ILE A 109 -10.05 -0.56 2.92
N LEU A 110 -9.55 -1.69 2.41
CA LEU A 110 -9.54 -2.96 3.15
C LEU A 110 -8.70 -2.85 4.43
N THR A 111 -7.54 -2.19 4.35
CA THR A 111 -6.69 -1.92 5.52
C THR A 111 -7.39 -1.03 6.55
N LEU A 112 -8.11 0.01 6.12
CA LEU A 112 -8.87 0.90 7.00
C LEU A 112 -10.03 0.17 7.69
N LYS A 113 -10.75 -0.67 6.93
CA LYS A 113 -11.79 -1.57 7.46
C LYS A 113 -11.21 -2.50 8.53
N ASP A 114 -10.14 -3.22 8.22
CA ASP A 114 -9.48 -4.15 9.15
C ASP A 114 -8.89 -3.44 10.38
N THR A 115 -8.46 -2.19 10.23
CA THR A 115 -7.99 -1.33 11.32
C THR A 115 -9.15 -0.84 12.21
N GLY A 116 -10.40 -0.97 11.77
CA GLY A 116 -11.58 -0.50 12.51
C GLY A 116 -11.83 1.00 12.35
N VAL A 117 -11.47 1.60 11.21
CA VAL A 117 -11.85 2.98 10.89
C VAL A 117 -13.33 3.00 10.47
N PRO A 118 -14.22 3.69 11.20
CA PRO A 118 -15.67 3.64 10.99
C PRO A 118 -16.13 4.46 9.78
N GLU A 119 -15.43 5.55 9.47
CA GLU A 119 -15.73 6.40 8.32
C GLU A 119 -14.42 6.95 7.74
N CYS A 120 -14.35 6.96 6.42
CA CYS A 120 -13.33 7.65 5.65
C CYS A 120 -14.01 8.54 4.60
N VAL A 121 -13.68 9.83 4.62
CA VAL A 121 -14.15 10.81 3.64
C VAL A 121 -13.09 10.97 2.56
N LEU A 122 -13.48 10.74 1.31
CA LEU A 122 -12.63 10.97 0.16
C LEU A 122 -13.06 12.26 -0.54
N SER A 123 -12.12 13.20 -0.72
CA SER A 123 -12.36 14.46 -1.43
C SER A 123 -11.54 14.46 -2.72
N GLY A 124 -12.10 14.93 -3.83
CA GLY A 124 -11.37 14.94 -5.08
C GLY A 124 -12.27 15.15 -6.31
N PRO A 125 -11.76 14.80 -7.51
CA PRO A 125 -12.43 15.05 -8.78
C PRO A 125 -13.78 14.30 -8.93
N PRO A 126 -14.57 14.64 -9.96
CA PRO A 126 -15.80 13.95 -10.32
C PRO A 126 -15.62 12.43 -10.43
N GLN A 127 -16.74 11.70 -10.41
CA GLN A 127 -16.80 10.24 -10.58
C GLN A 127 -16.12 9.39 -9.49
N LEU A 128 -15.59 10.01 -8.43
CA LEU A 128 -14.99 9.26 -7.31
C LEU A 128 -15.96 8.26 -6.67
N GLU A 129 -17.24 8.61 -6.53
CA GLU A 129 -18.26 7.68 -6.04
C GLU A 129 -18.44 6.47 -6.96
N ASN A 130 -18.43 6.69 -8.27
CA ASN A 130 -18.52 5.61 -9.27
C ASN A 130 -17.28 4.71 -9.24
N TYR A 131 -16.08 5.28 -9.05
CA TYR A 131 -14.86 4.51 -8.83
C TYR A 131 -14.91 3.65 -7.56
N LEU A 132 -15.39 4.22 -6.44
CA LEU A 132 -15.58 3.46 -5.20
C LEU A 132 -16.61 2.34 -5.36
N ASN A 133 -17.67 2.57 -6.14
CA ASN A 133 -18.64 1.54 -6.49
C ASN A 133 -18.02 0.45 -7.40
N ALA A 134 -17.11 0.83 -8.29
CA ALA A 134 -16.38 -0.11 -9.14
C ALA A 134 -15.46 -1.03 -8.32
N ILE A 135 -14.78 -0.52 -7.29
CA ILE A 135 -13.96 -1.33 -6.37
C ILE A 135 -14.79 -2.43 -5.67
N LYS A 136 -16.07 -2.16 -5.36
CA LYS A 136 -16.97 -3.15 -4.72
C LYS A 136 -17.22 -4.39 -5.61
N SER A 137 -16.97 -4.30 -6.91
CA SER A 137 -17.15 -5.44 -7.84
C SER A 137 -16.20 -6.61 -7.54
N PHE A 138 -15.06 -6.35 -6.90
CA PHE A 138 -14.03 -7.36 -6.61
C PHE A 138 -13.57 -7.41 -5.14
N SER A 139 -13.77 -6.33 -4.36
CA SER A 139 -13.44 -6.31 -2.92
C SER A 139 -14.52 -6.94 -2.02
N GLY A 140 -15.71 -7.19 -2.57
CA GLY A 140 -16.85 -7.70 -1.79
C GLY A 140 -17.51 -6.64 -0.91
N PRO A 141 -18.35 -7.05 0.06
CA PRO A 141 -19.06 -6.10 0.92
C PRO A 141 -18.09 -5.33 1.82
N LEU A 142 -18.07 -4.01 1.66
CA LEU A 142 -17.37 -3.07 2.53
C LEU A 142 -18.25 -2.66 3.73
N GLU A 143 -18.99 -3.62 4.26
CA GLU A 143 -19.69 -3.50 5.53
C GLU A 143 -18.65 -3.23 6.63
N ASP A 144 -19.02 -2.46 7.66
CA ASP A 144 -18.15 -1.99 8.76
C ASP A 144 -17.24 -0.77 8.48
N ILE A 145 -17.24 -0.22 7.26
CA ILE A 145 -16.65 1.10 6.99
C ILE A 145 -17.60 1.96 6.13
N LYS A 146 -17.88 3.18 6.58
CA LYS A 146 -18.59 4.18 5.79
C LYS A 146 -17.60 4.91 4.89
N LEU A 147 -17.79 4.82 3.58
CA LEU A 147 -17.04 5.61 2.61
C LEU A 147 -17.93 6.76 2.13
N SER A 148 -17.51 7.98 2.43
CA SER A 148 -18.22 9.20 2.04
C SER A 148 -17.41 9.95 0.99
N VAL A 149 -18.08 10.51 -0.01
CA VAL A 149 -17.43 11.35 -1.03
C VAL A 149 -17.78 12.80 -0.78
N ARG A 150 -16.76 13.65 -0.71
CA ARG A 150 -16.89 15.10 -0.80
C ARG A 150 -16.58 15.53 -2.23
N PRO A 151 -17.52 16.11 -2.98
CA PRO A 151 -17.24 16.58 -4.33
C PRO A 151 -16.28 17.77 -4.30
N TYR A 152 -15.49 17.96 -5.37
CA TYR A 152 -14.61 19.12 -5.51
C TYR A 152 -15.34 20.48 -5.47
N THR A 153 -16.65 20.49 -5.74
CA THR A 153 -17.50 21.68 -5.67
C THR A 153 -17.79 22.15 -4.24
N GLU A 154 -17.62 21.28 -3.24
CA GLU A 154 -17.60 21.69 -1.84
C GLU A 154 -16.25 22.33 -1.52
N GLU A 155 -16.14 23.64 -1.72
CA GLU A 155 -14.86 24.36 -1.74
C GLU A 155 -13.99 24.16 -0.49
N THR A 156 -14.56 23.90 0.68
CA THR A 156 -13.83 23.92 1.96
C THR A 156 -14.17 22.72 2.86
N TYR A 157 -13.14 22.17 3.49
CA TYR A 157 -13.22 21.23 4.61
C TYR A 157 -12.48 21.82 5.82
N SER A 158 -13.00 21.63 7.03
CA SER A 158 -12.33 22.10 8.26
C SER A 158 -12.54 21.12 9.41
N ASP A 159 -11.51 20.94 10.24
CA ASP A 159 -11.54 20.13 11.46
C ASP A 159 -10.67 20.72 12.58
N ASP A 160 -10.28 19.94 13.60
CA ASP A 160 -9.50 20.46 14.73
C ASP A 160 -8.06 20.89 14.35
N THR A 161 -7.52 20.42 13.22
CA THR A 161 -6.13 20.65 12.82
C THR A 161 -6.00 21.71 11.74
N MET A 162 -6.83 21.67 10.70
CA MET A 162 -6.68 22.58 9.56
C MET A 162 -7.96 22.79 8.77
N THR A 163 -7.95 23.85 7.97
CA THR A 163 -8.92 24.09 6.91
C THR A 163 -8.27 23.81 5.55
N VAL A 164 -8.91 22.97 4.74
CA VAL A 164 -8.47 22.56 3.41
C VAL A 164 -9.40 23.16 2.36
N TYR A 165 -8.85 23.92 1.43
CA TYR A 165 -9.56 24.51 0.30
C TYR A 165 -9.27 23.69 -0.97
N GLN A 166 -10.33 23.25 -1.65
CA GLN A 166 -10.25 22.54 -2.94
C GLN A 166 -10.18 23.57 -4.07
N VAL A 167 -9.12 23.50 -4.88
CA VAL A 167 -8.85 24.44 -5.96
C VAL A 167 -8.88 23.71 -7.30
N PRO A 168 -10.00 23.74 -8.04
CA PRO A 168 -10.10 23.10 -9.34
C PRO A 168 -9.27 23.83 -10.41
N ILE A 169 -8.58 23.06 -11.24
CA ILE A 169 -7.74 23.52 -12.34
C ILE A 169 -8.16 22.76 -13.60
N PHE A 170 -8.69 23.49 -14.58
CA PHE A 170 -9.20 22.93 -15.83
C PHE A 170 -8.18 23.07 -16.97
N GLY A 171 -7.85 21.98 -17.65
CA GLY A 171 -6.98 21.98 -18.82
C GLY A 171 -7.59 22.74 -20.00
N GLY A 172 -6.74 23.34 -20.83
CA GLY A 172 -7.13 24.25 -21.92
C GLY A 172 -7.98 23.65 -23.06
N ASN A 173 -8.32 22.35 -23.00
CA ASN A 173 -9.10 21.64 -24.02
C ASN A 173 -10.59 21.45 -23.66
N SER A 174 -11.08 21.99 -22.54
CA SER A 174 -12.50 21.84 -22.21
C SER A 174 -13.38 22.79 -23.05
N PRO A 175 -14.47 22.30 -23.68
CA PRO A 175 -15.46 23.17 -24.29
C PRO A 175 -16.04 24.07 -23.19
N THR A 176 -15.99 25.38 -23.45
CA THR A 176 -16.68 26.48 -22.78
C THR A 176 -17.57 26.15 -21.58
N GLN A 177 -17.30 26.85 -20.47
CA GLN A 177 -18.24 27.16 -19.40
C GLN A 177 -19.66 27.41 -19.95
N ALA A 178 -20.50 26.39 -19.97
CA ALA A 178 -21.94 26.56 -20.10
C ALA A 178 -22.51 26.56 -18.68
N THR A 179 -22.90 27.75 -18.23
CA THR A 179 -23.81 27.92 -17.10
C THR A 179 -25.04 27.04 -17.33
N PRO A 180 -25.60 26.36 -16.32
CA PRO A 180 -26.79 25.53 -16.51
C PRO A 180 -28.00 26.43 -16.73
N GLN A 181 -28.22 26.90 -17.96
CA GLN A 181 -29.54 27.36 -18.37
C GLN A 181 -30.40 26.13 -18.65
N LYS A 182 -31.54 26.06 -17.95
CA LYS A 182 -32.63 25.13 -18.25
C LYS A 182 -32.98 25.25 -19.73
N ALA A 183 -32.54 24.29 -20.53
CA ALA A 183 -33.02 24.14 -21.88
C ALA A 183 -34.39 23.46 -21.83
N ASP A 184 -35.42 24.22 -22.20
CA ASP A 184 -36.76 23.70 -22.48
C ASP A 184 -36.69 22.59 -23.52
N VAL A 185 -37.40 21.50 -23.21
CA VAL A 185 -37.53 20.34 -24.09
C VAL A 185 -38.59 20.67 -25.15
N SER A 186 -38.16 21.00 -26.36
CA SER A 186 -39.02 20.90 -27.55
C SER A 186 -38.26 20.48 -28.81
N SER A 187 -38.53 19.23 -29.22
CA SER A 187 -38.59 18.69 -30.58
C SER A 187 -37.41 18.88 -31.55
N ALA A 188 -36.75 17.76 -31.92
CA ALA A 188 -36.88 17.14 -33.25
C ALA A 188 -36.03 15.86 -33.30
N ASP A 189 -36.67 14.72 -33.57
CA ASP A 189 -36.04 13.42 -33.80
C ASP A 189 -35.29 13.40 -35.15
N ASP A 190 -33.97 13.22 -35.11
CA ASP A 190 -33.17 12.81 -36.27
C ASP A 190 -32.78 11.32 -36.13
N PRO A 191 -33.27 10.42 -37.01
CA PRO A 191 -33.02 8.99 -36.94
C PRO A 191 -31.78 8.62 -37.75
N GLY A 192 -30.59 8.99 -37.27
CA GLY A 192 -29.32 8.73 -37.97
C GLY A 192 -28.16 8.21 -37.12
N GLU A 193 -28.22 8.37 -35.80
CA GLU A 193 -27.11 7.94 -34.92
C GLU A 193 -27.34 6.55 -34.35
N SER A 194 -26.39 5.64 -34.58
CA SER A 194 -26.42 4.31 -33.96
C SER A 194 -26.47 4.42 -32.44
N GLU A 195 -27.29 3.60 -31.80
CA GLU A 195 -27.45 3.53 -30.34
C GLU A 195 -26.09 3.37 -29.62
N GLN A 196 -25.14 2.69 -30.28
CA GLN A 196 -23.76 2.52 -29.83
C GLN A 196 -22.97 3.85 -29.82
N ALA A 197 -23.11 4.69 -30.84
CA ALA A 197 -22.45 6.00 -30.92
C ALA A 197 -23.00 6.97 -29.87
N ARG A 198 -24.31 6.93 -29.59
CA ARG A 198 -24.94 7.71 -28.51
C ARG A 198 -24.46 7.25 -27.13
N LEU A 199 -24.38 5.94 -26.91
CA LEU A 199 -23.83 5.35 -25.68
C LEU A 199 -22.34 5.67 -25.49
N ASP A 200 -21.55 5.60 -26.56
CA ASP A 200 -20.12 5.94 -26.53
C ASP A 200 -19.92 7.45 -26.29
N MET A 201 -20.75 8.32 -26.87
CA MET A 201 -20.72 9.77 -26.62
C MET A 201 -21.17 10.13 -25.18
N GLN A 202 -22.16 9.43 -24.63
CA GLN A 202 -22.56 9.56 -23.21
C GLN A 202 -21.48 9.06 -22.25
N ARG A 203 -20.72 8.03 -22.62
CA ARG A 203 -19.57 7.50 -21.84
C ARG A 203 -18.38 8.45 -21.88
N THR A 204 -18.06 9.03 -23.04
CA THR A 204 -17.02 10.05 -23.18
C THR A 204 -17.37 11.32 -22.40
N ALA A 205 -18.66 11.68 -22.31
CA ALA A 205 -19.14 12.83 -21.53
C ALA A 205 -19.07 12.62 -19.99
N ALA A 206 -18.85 11.40 -19.50
CA ALA A 206 -18.76 11.12 -18.06
C ALA A 206 -17.33 11.30 -17.48
N ARG A 207 -16.30 11.25 -18.34
CA ARG A 207 -14.89 11.41 -17.94
C ARG A 207 -14.52 12.88 -17.97
N ASP A 208 -13.93 13.38 -16.89
CA ASP A 208 -13.33 14.71 -16.87
C ASP A 208 -11.81 14.59 -16.67
N SER A 209 -11.12 14.16 -17.72
CA SER A 209 -9.65 14.15 -17.74
C SER A 209 -9.06 15.57 -17.78
N SER A 210 -9.91 16.59 -17.91
CA SER A 210 -9.52 17.99 -17.96
C SER A 210 -9.48 18.65 -16.59
N LEU A 211 -9.79 17.95 -15.49
CA LEU A 211 -9.79 18.53 -14.14
C LEU A 211 -8.71 17.93 -13.23
N VAL A 212 -7.94 18.83 -12.62
CA VAL A 212 -7.06 18.55 -11.48
C VAL A 212 -7.53 19.35 -10.28
N VAL A 213 -7.55 18.76 -9.09
CA VAL A 213 -7.86 19.45 -7.85
C VAL A 213 -6.57 19.67 -7.07
N ALA A 214 -6.17 20.93 -6.89
CA ALA A 214 -5.14 21.31 -5.94
C ALA A 214 -5.76 21.53 -4.55
N PHE A 215 -4.96 21.46 -3.49
CA PHE A 215 -5.43 21.65 -2.12
C PHE A 215 -4.57 22.69 -1.40
N ALA A 216 -5.18 23.82 -0.99
CA ALA A 216 -4.53 24.78 -0.11
C ALA A 216 -4.94 24.49 1.34
N CYS A 217 -3.98 24.17 2.19
CA CYS A 217 -4.20 23.68 3.55
C CYS A 217 -3.69 24.72 4.57
N LYS A 218 -4.62 25.37 5.28
CA LYS A 218 -4.34 26.38 6.31
C LYS A 218 -4.41 25.76 7.69
N LEU A 219 -3.27 25.63 8.36
CA LEU A 219 -3.24 25.12 9.74
C LEU A 219 -3.94 26.10 10.68
N HIS A 220 -4.65 25.58 11.67
CA HIS A 220 -5.31 26.43 12.65
C HIS A 220 -4.30 27.10 13.59
N PRO A 221 -4.50 28.38 13.94
CA PRO A 221 -3.58 29.10 14.81
C PRO A 221 -3.40 28.40 16.16
N LYS A 222 -2.17 28.38 16.65
CA LYS A 222 -1.85 27.89 17.98
C LYS A 222 -1.71 29.07 18.92
N LYS A 223 -2.66 29.19 19.85
CA LYS A 223 -2.66 30.26 20.86
C LYS A 223 -1.37 30.21 21.68
N GLY A 224 -0.90 31.39 22.09
CA GLY A 224 0.25 31.52 22.98
C GLY A 224 0.19 30.66 24.25
N ASN A 225 1.36 30.21 24.71
CA ASN A 225 1.50 29.58 26.02
C ASN A 225 1.36 30.64 27.11
N PHE A 226 0.59 30.33 28.15
CA PHE A 226 0.47 31.21 29.31
C PHE A 226 1.72 31.10 30.19
N LEU A 227 2.35 32.24 30.44
CA LEU A 227 3.62 32.39 31.12
C LEU A 227 3.36 32.53 32.61
N VAL A 228 3.24 31.36 33.27
CA VAL A 228 2.90 31.23 34.68
C VAL A 228 3.79 32.08 35.61
N ALA A 229 5.08 32.20 35.30
CA ALA A 229 6.02 33.00 36.08
C ALA A 229 5.66 34.51 36.03
N GLN A 230 5.48 35.05 34.83
CA GLN A 230 5.12 36.46 34.61
C GLN A 230 3.74 36.78 35.18
N ALA A 231 2.79 35.85 35.05
CA ALA A 231 1.47 35.98 35.65
C ALA A 231 1.51 36.09 37.19
N LYS A 232 2.38 35.30 37.85
CA LYS A 232 2.58 35.40 39.31
C LYS A 232 3.21 36.73 39.71
N GLU A 233 4.18 37.23 38.94
CA GLU A 233 4.80 38.54 39.19
C GLU A 233 3.79 39.70 39.08
N LEU A 234 2.80 39.56 38.19
CA LEU A 234 1.71 40.53 38.01
C LEU A 234 0.55 40.35 39.01
N GLY A 235 0.67 39.44 39.97
CA GLY A 235 -0.31 39.23 41.05
C GLY A 235 -1.53 38.40 40.65
N LEU A 236 -1.52 37.74 39.49
CA LEU A 236 -2.64 36.89 39.08
C LEU A 236 -2.79 35.67 40.02
N PRO A 237 -4.02 35.19 40.27
CA PRO A 237 -4.32 34.16 41.27
C PRO A 237 -3.99 32.74 40.76
N VAL A 238 -2.77 32.55 40.28
CA VAL A 238 -2.25 31.31 39.70
C VAL A 238 -2.34 30.16 40.72
N GLY A 239 -2.92 29.04 40.31
CA GLY A 239 -3.12 27.85 41.16
C GLY A 239 -4.47 27.82 41.88
N THR A 240 -5.31 28.83 41.69
CA THR A 240 -6.70 28.85 42.17
C THR A 240 -7.68 28.57 41.04
N ALA A 241 -8.93 28.20 41.36
CA ALA A 241 -9.99 28.03 40.35
C ALA A 241 -10.29 29.33 39.56
N ALA A 242 -9.97 30.50 40.14
CA ALA A 242 -10.24 31.80 39.53
C ALA A 242 -9.31 32.13 38.35
N ILE A 243 -8.16 31.45 38.20
CA ILE A 243 -7.22 31.73 37.11
C ILE A 243 -7.71 31.22 35.75
N GLY A 244 -8.57 30.19 35.73
CA GLY A 244 -9.02 29.53 34.49
C GLY A 244 -9.67 30.50 33.49
N PRO A 245 -10.72 31.24 33.90
CA PRO A 245 -11.36 32.25 33.05
C PRO A 245 -10.40 33.38 32.61
N ILE A 246 -9.45 33.76 33.46
CA ILE A 246 -8.45 34.80 33.17
C ILE A 246 -7.49 34.32 32.08
N ILE A 247 -6.97 33.09 32.18
CA ILE A 247 -6.11 32.49 31.15
C ILE A 247 -6.86 32.41 29.82
N ALA A 248 -8.12 31.99 29.83
CA ALA A 248 -8.92 31.89 28.61
C ALA A 248 -9.07 33.26 27.93
N ALA A 249 -9.43 34.31 28.69
CA ALA A 249 -9.57 35.67 28.17
C ALA A 249 -8.25 36.21 27.58
N LEU A 250 -7.13 36.05 28.31
CA LEU A 250 -5.82 36.51 27.85
C LEU A 250 -5.32 35.74 26.62
N LYS A 251 -5.56 34.42 26.56
CA LYS A 251 -5.24 33.63 25.37
C LYS A 251 -6.12 33.94 24.16
N ASP A 252 -7.31 34.51 24.38
CA ASP A 252 -8.19 35.04 23.33
C ASP A 252 -7.80 36.45 22.89
N GLY A 253 -6.68 36.98 23.37
CA GLY A 253 -6.20 38.33 23.01
C GLY A 253 -6.96 39.45 23.74
N LYS A 254 -7.74 39.14 24.78
CA LYS A 254 -8.48 40.15 25.55
C LYS A 254 -7.66 40.60 26.76
N SER A 255 -7.41 41.90 26.86
CA SER A 255 -6.90 42.50 28.10
C SER A 255 -7.90 42.29 29.23
N ILE A 256 -7.38 42.10 30.44
CA ILE A 256 -8.19 41.96 31.65
C ILE A 256 -7.76 42.97 32.70
N VAL A 257 -8.68 43.40 33.55
CA VAL A 257 -8.37 44.24 34.70
C VAL A 257 -8.37 43.37 35.95
N HIS A 258 -7.23 43.34 36.65
CA HIS A 258 -7.07 42.61 37.90
C HIS A 258 -6.48 43.55 38.96
N GLU A 259 -7.15 43.68 40.11
CA GLU A 259 -6.74 44.58 41.21
C GLU A 259 -6.44 46.02 40.76
N GLY A 260 -7.22 46.53 39.80
CA GLY A 260 -7.07 47.89 39.27
C GLY A 260 -5.94 48.08 38.25
N LYS A 261 -5.22 47.01 37.87
CA LYS A 261 -4.20 47.03 36.80
C LYS A 261 -4.73 46.35 35.54
N GLU A 262 -4.51 46.97 34.39
CA GLU A 262 -4.74 46.34 33.09
C GLU A 262 -3.58 45.37 32.80
N ILE A 263 -3.89 44.11 32.54
CA ILE A 263 -2.95 43.08 32.12
C ILE A 263 -3.27 42.72 30.67
N ARG A 264 -2.28 42.92 29.81
CA ARG A 264 -2.39 42.64 28.37
C ARG A 264 -1.87 41.24 28.05
N PRO A 265 -2.40 40.58 27.00
CA PRO A 265 -1.96 39.26 26.58
C PRO A 265 -0.44 39.15 26.41
N GLU A 266 0.23 40.15 25.84
CA GLU A 266 1.66 40.09 25.51
C GLU A 266 2.56 40.05 26.76
N GLN A 267 2.02 40.42 27.93
CA GLN A 267 2.75 40.40 29.20
C GLN A 267 2.78 39.03 29.86
N VAL A 268 1.89 38.11 29.44
CA VAL A 268 1.62 36.84 30.14
C VAL A 268 1.35 35.68 29.18
N CYS A 269 1.38 35.90 27.87
CA CYS A 269 1.26 34.89 26.85
C CYS A 269 2.41 35.04 25.85
N THR A 270 2.95 33.93 25.36
CA THR A 270 3.80 33.97 24.15
C THR A 270 2.97 34.43 22.95
N PRO A 271 3.60 34.93 21.87
CA PRO A 271 2.87 35.24 20.64
C PRO A 271 2.09 34.04 20.11
N THR A 272 0.93 34.31 19.51
CA THR A 272 0.16 33.31 18.77
C THR A 272 0.91 32.93 17.50
N ASP A 273 1.03 31.63 17.23
CA ASP A 273 1.50 31.13 15.95
C ASP A 273 0.30 31.14 14.99
N PRO A 274 0.35 31.92 13.89
CA PRO A 274 -0.79 32.09 12.98
C PRO A 274 -1.17 30.79 12.25
N GLY A 275 -0.30 29.78 12.24
CA GLY A 275 -0.51 28.53 11.53
C GLY A 275 -0.13 28.67 10.05
N PRO A 276 0.92 27.96 9.58
CA PRO A 276 1.36 28.09 8.19
C PRO A 276 0.34 27.51 7.19
N VAL A 277 0.43 27.98 5.95
CA VAL A 277 -0.28 27.39 4.80
C VAL A 277 0.67 26.50 4.03
N PHE A 278 0.21 25.32 3.61
CA PHE A 278 0.90 24.52 2.59
C PHE A 278 -0.04 24.16 1.45
N ILE A 279 0.51 24.01 0.24
CA ILE A 279 -0.26 23.74 -0.97
C ILE A 279 0.17 22.40 -1.57
N MET A 280 -0.81 21.57 -1.93
CA MET A 280 -0.62 20.36 -2.75
C MET A 280 -1.08 20.68 -4.17
N VAL A 281 -0.19 20.57 -5.15
CA VAL A 281 -0.49 20.88 -6.56
C VAL A 281 0.03 19.77 -7.48
N GLU A 282 -0.78 19.41 -8.46
CA GLU A 282 -0.41 18.51 -9.55
C GLU A 282 -0.63 19.23 -10.88
N CYS A 283 0.30 19.08 -11.82
CA CYS A 283 0.17 19.58 -13.18
C CYS A 283 0.62 18.47 -14.14
N PRO A 284 -0.29 17.61 -14.62
CA PRO A 284 0.08 16.35 -15.25
C PRO A 284 0.63 16.53 -16.69
N SER A 285 0.29 17.62 -17.35
CA SER A 285 0.67 17.91 -18.74
C SER A 285 0.69 19.43 -18.98
N GLU A 286 1.26 19.85 -20.11
CA GLU A 286 1.34 21.27 -20.47
C GLU A 286 -0.04 21.92 -20.67
N GLU A 287 -1.09 21.15 -20.94
CA GLU A 287 -2.45 21.68 -21.17
C GLU A 287 -3.06 22.34 -19.91
N PHE A 288 -2.53 22.02 -18.72
CA PHE A 288 -2.96 22.59 -17.45
C PHE A 288 -2.18 23.86 -17.07
N LEU A 289 -1.05 24.16 -17.73
CA LEU A 289 -0.17 25.26 -17.34
C LEU A 289 -0.86 26.60 -17.37
N GLY A 290 -1.65 26.88 -18.42
CA GLY A 290 -2.38 28.14 -18.56
C GLY A 290 -3.33 28.38 -17.39
N ALA A 291 -4.15 27.38 -17.05
CA ALA A 291 -5.10 27.47 -15.95
C ALA A 291 -4.42 27.51 -14.58
N LEU A 292 -3.36 26.72 -14.37
CA LEU A 292 -2.57 26.76 -13.13
C LEU A 292 -1.97 28.15 -12.91
N CYS A 293 -1.34 28.71 -13.94
CA CYS A 293 -0.61 29.97 -13.84
C CYS A 293 -1.50 31.20 -13.67
N THR A 294 -2.78 31.09 -14.02
CA THR A 294 -3.78 32.16 -13.93
C THR A 294 -4.79 31.94 -12.80
N ASN A 295 -4.68 30.83 -12.05
CA ASN A 295 -5.61 30.50 -10.98
C ASN A 295 -5.54 31.53 -9.84
N GLN A 296 -6.62 32.28 -9.67
CA GLN A 296 -6.69 33.36 -8.68
C GLN A 296 -6.68 32.85 -7.24
N GLN A 297 -7.18 31.63 -6.95
CA GLN A 297 -7.19 31.09 -5.60
C GLN A 297 -5.77 30.74 -5.13
N LEU A 298 -4.94 30.15 -6.00
CA LEU A 298 -3.52 29.90 -5.70
C LEU A 298 -2.72 31.21 -5.61
N GLY A 299 -3.06 32.19 -6.45
CA GLY A 299 -2.44 33.52 -6.42
C GLY A 299 -2.58 34.26 -5.08
N ARG A 300 -3.58 33.93 -4.26
CA ARG A 300 -3.77 34.52 -2.92
C ARG A 300 -2.60 34.26 -1.96
N TYR A 301 -1.89 33.15 -2.16
CA TYR A 301 -0.78 32.70 -1.31
C TYR A 301 0.61 33.01 -1.91
N GLN A 302 0.65 33.77 -3.00
CA GLN A 302 1.87 34.23 -3.67
C GLN A 302 2.28 35.63 -3.19
N THR A 303 3.43 36.13 -3.64
CA THR A 303 3.91 37.47 -3.31
C THR A 303 2.89 38.53 -3.72
N GLY A 304 2.48 39.38 -2.77
CA GLY A 304 1.45 40.41 -3.00
C GLY A 304 0.01 39.89 -3.04
N GLY A 305 -0.21 38.62 -2.66
CA GLY A 305 -1.54 38.03 -2.49
C GLY A 305 -2.29 38.56 -1.27
N THR A 306 -3.53 38.10 -1.09
CA THR A 306 -4.44 38.54 -0.02
C THR A 306 -4.35 37.72 1.26
N GLU A 307 -3.67 36.57 1.24
CA GLU A 307 -3.49 35.68 2.38
C GLU A 307 -2.00 35.60 2.77
N ASP A 308 -1.72 35.00 3.94
CA ASP A 308 -0.35 34.69 4.33
C ASP A 308 0.30 33.79 3.26
N PRO A 309 1.55 34.08 2.84
CA PRO A 309 2.21 33.28 1.83
C PRO A 309 2.33 31.79 2.23
N ALA A 310 2.26 30.91 1.24
CA ALA A 310 2.46 29.49 1.49
C ALA A 310 3.88 29.24 2.06
N ALA A 311 3.96 28.54 3.18
CA ALA A 311 5.24 28.11 3.75
C ALA A 311 5.86 26.97 2.93
N LEU A 312 5.02 26.12 2.32
CA LEU A 312 5.44 24.97 1.51
C LEU A 312 4.50 24.77 0.32
N VAL A 313 5.06 24.50 -0.85
CA VAL A 313 4.32 24.00 -2.02
C VAL A 313 4.87 22.63 -2.41
N VAL A 314 3.98 21.62 -2.42
CA VAL A 314 4.28 20.25 -2.85
C VAL A 314 3.81 20.08 -4.29
N HIS A 315 4.75 19.84 -5.20
CA HIS A 315 4.54 19.68 -6.62
C HIS A 315 4.58 18.19 -7.00
N MET A 316 3.44 17.65 -7.41
CA MET A 316 3.32 16.30 -7.99
C MET A 316 3.22 16.44 -9.52
N THR A 317 4.33 16.81 -10.15
CA THR A 317 4.35 17.31 -11.54
C THR A 317 5.48 16.63 -12.31
N PRO A 318 5.21 16.04 -13.51
CA PRO A 318 6.25 15.43 -14.32
C PRO A 318 7.38 16.42 -14.67
N GLU A 319 8.59 15.91 -14.81
CA GLU A 319 9.78 16.74 -15.04
C GLU A 319 9.68 17.55 -16.34
N SER A 320 9.05 16.98 -17.37
CA SER A 320 8.80 17.66 -18.64
C SER A 320 8.02 18.96 -18.46
N VAL A 321 7.00 18.96 -17.62
CA VAL A 321 6.15 20.12 -17.32
C VAL A 321 6.89 21.08 -16.37
N LEU A 322 7.55 20.55 -15.35
CA LEU A 322 8.33 21.33 -14.37
C LEU A 322 9.42 22.17 -15.05
N LYS A 323 10.05 21.65 -16.10
CA LYS A 323 11.14 22.31 -16.84
C LYS A 323 10.68 23.45 -17.74
N THR A 324 9.38 23.56 -18.03
CA THR A 324 8.84 24.64 -18.86
C THR A 324 9.07 26.00 -18.20
N ASP A 325 9.35 27.03 -19.01
CA ASP A 325 9.57 28.39 -18.51
C ASP A 325 8.32 28.94 -17.82
N GLN A 326 7.13 28.52 -18.26
CA GLN A 326 5.87 28.95 -17.69
C GLN A 326 5.70 28.45 -16.25
N TYR A 327 6.01 27.17 -15.99
CA TYR A 327 5.93 26.60 -14.65
C TYR A 327 6.97 27.21 -13.69
N LYS A 328 8.22 27.38 -14.17
CA LYS A 328 9.29 28.04 -13.39
C LYS A 328 8.90 29.46 -12.99
N LYS A 329 8.42 30.27 -13.93
CA LYS A 329 7.91 31.63 -13.66
C LYS A 329 6.74 31.65 -12.70
N TRP A 330 5.91 30.61 -12.67
CA TRP A 330 4.84 30.49 -11.70
C TRP A 330 5.35 30.15 -10.30
N MET A 331 6.35 29.26 -10.18
CA MET A 331 7.03 28.97 -8.91
C MET A 331 7.71 30.22 -8.33
N GLU A 332 8.37 31.03 -9.16
CA GLU A 332 9.04 32.28 -8.77
C GLU A 332 8.11 33.37 -8.21
N ARG A 333 6.78 33.21 -8.32
CA ARG A 333 5.81 34.14 -7.72
C ARG A 333 5.65 33.94 -6.22
N PHE A 334 6.00 32.76 -5.70
CA PHE A 334 6.04 32.55 -4.26
C PHE A 334 7.25 33.26 -3.65
N PRO A 335 7.14 33.81 -2.43
CA PRO A 335 8.28 34.46 -1.77
C PRO A 335 9.47 33.52 -1.62
N SER A 336 10.68 34.06 -1.49
CA SER A 336 11.90 33.27 -1.28
C SER A 336 11.91 32.47 0.04
N THR A 337 10.98 32.76 0.95
CA THR A 337 10.75 32.00 2.19
C THR A 337 9.89 30.74 1.98
N THR A 338 9.21 30.62 0.84
CA THR A 338 8.41 29.44 0.50
C THR A 338 9.33 28.29 0.10
N GLU A 339 9.16 27.15 0.77
CA GLU A 339 9.83 25.93 0.35
C GLU A 339 9.06 25.22 -0.77
N HIS A 340 9.79 24.57 -1.67
CA HIS A 340 9.23 23.81 -2.78
C HIS A 340 9.68 22.35 -2.68
N LEU A 341 8.72 21.43 -2.54
CA LEU A 341 8.94 20.00 -2.53
C LEU A 341 8.47 19.39 -3.84
N ILE A 342 9.36 18.76 -4.59
CA ILE A 342 9.04 18.14 -5.89
C ILE A 342 8.98 16.62 -5.73
N LEU A 343 7.85 16.03 -6.14
CA LEU A 343 7.57 14.60 -6.13
C LEU A 343 7.26 14.15 -7.57
N ASN A 344 8.22 13.56 -8.25
CA ASN A 344 8.07 13.13 -9.65
C ASN A 344 8.99 11.94 -9.99
N GLU A 345 9.00 11.53 -11.26
CA GLU A 345 9.72 10.35 -11.73
C GLU A 345 11.25 10.43 -11.60
N HIS A 346 11.79 11.62 -11.34
CA HIS A 346 13.20 11.86 -11.04
C HIS A 346 13.50 11.86 -9.53
N ALA A 347 12.49 11.70 -8.67
CA ALA A 347 12.70 11.45 -7.26
C ALA A 347 13.31 10.06 -7.07
N CYS A 348 14.51 10.00 -6.50
CA CYS A 348 15.29 8.77 -6.41
C CYS A 348 15.36 8.20 -4.99
N THR A 349 14.19 8.08 -4.33
CA THR A 349 14.09 7.54 -2.97
C THR A 349 13.83 6.05 -2.98
N ILE A 350 14.63 5.27 -2.26
CA ILE A 350 14.37 3.84 -2.06
C ILE A 350 13.41 3.68 -0.89
N HIS A 351 12.15 3.41 -1.21
CA HIS A 351 11.11 3.24 -0.19
C HIS A 351 10.91 1.79 0.28
N ASN A 352 11.37 0.77 -0.46
CA ASN A 352 11.17 -0.65 -0.09
C ASN A 352 12.44 -1.29 0.50
N ILE A 353 13.05 -0.65 1.49
CA ILE A 353 14.38 -1.01 2.04
C ILE A 353 14.41 -2.45 2.54
N ARG A 354 13.36 -2.92 3.21
CA ARG A 354 13.31 -4.31 3.69
C ARG A 354 13.37 -5.33 2.56
N SER A 355 12.83 -5.01 1.39
CA SER A 355 12.97 -5.85 0.18
C SER A 355 14.43 -5.91 -0.26
N HIS A 356 15.16 -4.78 -0.27
CA HIS A 356 16.58 -4.74 -0.59
C HIS A 356 17.42 -5.50 0.42
N LYS A 357 17.12 -5.34 1.72
CA LYS A 357 17.81 -6.05 2.81
C LYS A 357 17.67 -7.56 2.70
N ILE A 358 16.46 -8.07 2.54
CA ILE A 358 16.21 -9.51 2.39
C ILE A 358 16.91 -10.03 1.13
N GLN A 359 16.79 -9.31 0.01
CA GLN A 359 17.44 -9.73 -1.23
C GLN A 359 18.96 -9.74 -1.12
N ALA A 360 19.57 -8.75 -0.45
CA ALA A 360 21.01 -8.71 -0.23
C ALA A 360 21.49 -9.92 0.59
N GLN A 361 20.70 -10.34 1.59
CA GLN A 361 20.99 -11.50 2.43
C GLN A 361 20.81 -12.83 1.66
N LEU A 362 19.76 -12.95 0.84
CA LEU A 362 19.54 -14.12 -0.02
C LEU A 362 20.59 -14.22 -1.14
N ASN A 363 21.04 -13.09 -1.68
CA ASN A 363 22.09 -13.00 -2.68
C ASN A 363 23.43 -13.54 -2.17
N MET A 364 23.73 -13.37 -0.87
CA MET A 364 24.92 -14.00 -0.27
C MET A 364 24.89 -15.51 -0.43
N ILE A 365 23.72 -16.13 -0.50
CA ILE A 365 23.59 -17.58 -0.62
C ILE A 365 23.70 -17.99 -2.08
N HIS A 366 22.90 -17.38 -2.96
CA HIS A 366 22.92 -17.70 -4.38
C HIS A 366 22.68 -16.46 -5.25
N PRO A 367 23.75 -15.86 -5.81
CA PRO A 367 23.62 -14.62 -6.57
C PRO A 367 22.76 -14.71 -7.84
N GLU A 368 22.78 -15.85 -8.54
CA GLU A 368 21.96 -16.04 -9.75
C GLU A 368 20.47 -16.23 -9.45
N ILE A 369 20.12 -17.00 -8.40
CA ILE A 369 18.72 -17.18 -7.97
C ILE A 369 18.19 -15.89 -7.35
N PHE A 370 19.01 -15.21 -6.56
CA PHE A 370 18.63 -14.00 -5.83
C PHE A 370 19.47 -12.83 -6.32
N PRO A 371 19.18 -12.27 -7.51
CA PRO A 371 19.94 -11.14 -8.04
C PRO A 371 19.77 -9.91 -7.14
N GLN A 372 20.82 -9.10 -7.03
CA GLN A 372 20.74 -7.81 -6.35
C GLN A 372 19.68 -6.91 -7.00
N LEU A 373 18.85 -6.27 -6.18
CA LEU A 373 17.86 -5.32 -6.67
C LEU A 373 18.55 -4.05 -7.19
N LYS A 374 18.01 -3.50 -8.26
CA LYS A 374 18.47 -2.26 -8.87
C LYS A 374 17.84 -1.06 -8.16
N ALA A 375 18.62 0.00 -8.04
CA ALA A 375 18.16 1.31 -7.61
C ALA A 375 18.42 2.31 -8.72
N TYR A 376 17.48 3.23 -8.95
CA TYR A 376 17.69 4.34 -9.87
C TYR A 376 18.66 5.37 -9.23
N LYS A 377 19.62 5.87 -10.01
CA LYS A 377 20.70 6.76 -9.51
C LYS A 377 20.16 8.13 -9.06
N ALA A 378 20.71 8.64 -7.97
CA ALA A 378 20.15 9.70 -7.13
C ALA A 378 20.23 11.15 -7.67
N VAL A 379 19.17 11.93 -7.39
CA VAL A 379 19.25 13.29 -6.83
C VAL A 379 18.30 13.32 -5.61
N VAL A 380 18.74 13.94 -4.51
CA VAL A 380 18.20 13.81 -3.15
C VAL A 380 16.72 14.25 -3.05
N CYS A 381 15.87 13.42 -2.43
CA CYS A 381 14.50 13.79 -2.05
C CYS A 381 14.43 14.07 -0.53
N VAL A 382 13.74 15.14 -0.14
CA VAL A 382 13.88 15.81 1.17
C VAL A 382 12.68 15.53 2.08
N PHE A 383 12.92 15.33 3.38
CA PHE A 383 11.89 15.21 4.43
C PHE A 383 11.66 16.57 5.11
N PHE A 384 10.40 16.93 5.40
CA PHE A 384 10.04 18.25 5.93
C PHE A 384 9.15 18.19 7.16
N THR A 385 9.38 19.13 8.08
CA THR A 385 8.62 19.33 9.32
C THR A 385 8.17 20.79 9.35
N LEU A 386 6.86 21.04 9.36
CA LEU A 386 6.25 22.35 9.08
C LEU A 386 6.41 23.40 10.21
N VAL A 387 7.07 23.09 11.33
CA VAL A 387 7.24 24.03 12.47
C VAL A 387 8.68 24.08 13.02
N SER A 388 9.57 23.23 12.51
CA SER A 388 11.03 23.29 12.71
C SER A 388 11.64 22.20 11.84
N PHE A 389 12.40 22.59 10.82
CA PHE A 389 12.91 21.69 9.78
C PHE A 389 13.94 20.69 10.34
N VAL A 390 13.47 19.53 10.76
CA VAL A 390 14.29 18.38 11.07
C VAL A 390 14.27 17.44 9.87
N ARG A 391 15.41 17.41 9.15
CA ARG A 391 15.72 16.42 8.10
C ARG A 391 16.14 15.11 8.75
N ASP A 392 15.22 14.45 9.46
CA ASP A 392 15.54 13.17 10.09
C ASP A 392 15.56 12.05 9.06
N ALA A 393 16.75 11.46 8.90
CA ALA A 393 17.09 10.20 8.23
C ALA A 393 16.42 9.98 6.86
N ILE A 394 17.12 10.40 5.79
CA ILE A 394 16.95 9.73 4.49
C ILE A 394 17.25 8.26 4.74
N PRO A 395 16.30 7.34 4.51
CA PRO A 395 16.56 5.95 4.76
C PRO A 395 17.72 5.47 3.88
N SER A 396 18.85 5.14 4.50
CA SER A 396 20.03 4.67 3.78
C SER A 396 19.80 3.22 3.35
N CYS A 397 19.75 2.98 2.04
CA CYS A 397 19.79 1.63 1.48
C CYS A 397 21.24 1.26 1.19
N ASN A 398 21.92 0.68 2.19
CA ASN A 398 23.29 0.23 2.04
C ASN A 398 23.38 -1.30 2.10
N SER A 399 23.63 -1.92 0.94
CA SER A 399 23.77 -3.38 0.84
C SER A 399 24.93 -3.92 1.68
N GLU A 400 26.02 -3.19 1.84
CA GLU A 400 27.16 -3.60 2.67
C GLU A 400 26.78 -3.64 4.15
N GLU A 401 25.99 -2.67 4.61
CA GLU A 401 25.46 -2.64 5.97
C GLU A 401 24.51 -3.81 6.24
N PHE A 402 23.66 -4.16 5.27
CA PHE A 402 22.77 -5.32 5.38
C PHE A 402 23.53 -6.65 5.46
N VAL A 403 24.60 -6.78 4.66
CA VAL A 403 25.50 -7.95 4.67
C VAL A 403 26.26 -8.02 5.99
N LYS A 404 26.76 -6.89 6.51
CA LYS A 404 27.42 -6.82 7.81
C LYS A 404 26.49 -7.24 8.95
N GLU A 405 25.29 -6.67 9.01
CA GLU A 405 24.28 -7.03 10.01
C GLU A 405 23.93 -8.53 9.96
N ALA A 406 23.85 -9.10 8.76
CA ALA A 406 23.59 -10.53 8.58
C ALA A 406 24.77 -11.39 9.07
N SER A 407 26.00 -10.95 8.81
CA SER A 407 27.23 -11.64 9.20
C SER A 407 27.43 -11.70 10.72
N GLU A 408 26.85 -10.74 11.46
CA GLU A 408 26.83 -10.71 12.93
C GLU A 408 25.84 -11.72 13.54
N VAL A 409 24.95 -12.32 12.73
CA VAL A 409 24.04 -13.38 13.20
C VAL A 409 24.86 -14.65 13.45
N PRO A 410 24.81 -15.25 14.66
CA PRO A 410 25.56 -16.45 14.97
C PRO A 410 25.32 -17.57 13.96
N ASN A 411 26.37 -18.26 13.51
CA ASN A 411 26.33 -19.36 12.53
C ASN A 411 25.83 -19.00 11.11
N PHE A 412 25.49 -17.74 10.83
CA PHE A 412 24.95 -17.35 9.52
C PHE A 412 25.92 -17.65 8.38
N LEU A 413 27.17 -17.16 8.46
CA LEU A 413 28.17 -17.36 7.41
C LEU A 413 28.51 -18.85 7.19
N ALA A 414 28.55 -19.65 8.25
CA ALA A 414 28.81 -21.08 8.15
C ALA A 414 27.70 -21.81 7.38
N GLU A 415 26.44 -21.44 7.60
CA GLU A 415 25.31 -21.97 6.85
C GLU A 415 25.26 -21.43 5.40
N VAL A 416 25.61 -20.16 5.16
CA VAL A 416 25.80 -19.64 3.79
C VAL A 416 26.82 -20.47 3.02
N ASP A 417 27.98 -20.74 3.63
CA ASP A 417 29.04 -21.53 3.01
C ASP A 417 28.62 -22.98 2.76
N LYS A 418 27.83 -23.57 3.68
CA LYS A 418 27.23 -24.89 3.50
C LYS A 418 26.29 -24.92 2.30
N CYS A 419 25.38 -23.95 2.20
CA CYS A 419 24.47 -23.81 1.06
C CYS A 419 25.23 -23.60 -0.26
N ARG A 420 26.26 -22.75 -0.28
CA ARG A 420 27.10 -22.53 -1.47
C ARG A 420 27.82 -23.79 -1.95
N LYS A 421 28.39 -24.58 -1.03
CA LYS A 421 29.07 -25.83 -1.39
C LYS A 421 28.13 -26.85 -2.04
N ILE A 422 26.90 -26.95 -1.54
CA ILE A 422 25.86 -27.81 -2.10
C ILE A 422 25.47 -27.32 -3.50
N CYS A 423 25.34 -26.01 -3.65
CA CYS A 423 25.03 -25.37 -4.92
C CYS A 423 26.05 -25.60 -6.03
N SER A 424 27.34 -25.53 -5.70
CA SER A 424 28.42 -25.71 -6.66
C SER A 424 28.61 -27.18 -7.11
N ALA A 425 28.01 -28.15 -6.40
CA ALA A 425 28.18 -29.57 -6.69
C ALA A 425 27.27 -30.10 -7.81
N GLY A 426 26.26 -29.34 -8.26
CA GLY A 426 25.26 -29.80 -9.24
C GLY A 426 25.12 -28.94 -10.50
N SER A 427 26.10 -28.11 -10.85
CA SER A 427 25.99 -27.10 -11.92
C SER A 427 26.44 -27.54 -13.32
N ALA A 428 26.39 -28.84 -13.65
CA ALA A 428 26.81 -29.34 -14.97
C ALA A 428 25.60 -29.66 -15.89
N GLU A 429 25.52 -28.93 -17.00
CA GLU A 429 24.89 -29.31 -18.29
C GLU A 429 23.35 -29.43 -18.44
N LEU A 430 22.53 -28.39 -18.26
CA LEU A 430 21.11 -28.45 -18.72
C LEU A 430 20.51 -27.11 -19.21
N SER A 431 21.21 -26.30 -20.02
CA SER A 431 20.60 -25.08 -20.58
C SER A 431 19.45 -25.39 -21.56
N GLY A 432 18.29 -24.75 -21.37
CA GLY A 432 17.15 -24.80 -22.31
C GLY A 432 16.03 -25.82 -22.03
N LYS A 433 16.16 -26.71 -21.03
CA LYS A 433 15.16 -27.76 -20.74
C LYS A 433 14.01 -27.35 -19.82
N TYR A 434 14.09 -26.17 -19.19
CA TYR A 434 13.22 -25.80 -18.07
C TYR A 434 12.73 -24.35 -18.15
N PRO A 435 11.56 -24.01 -17.56
CA PRO A 435 11.06 -22.65 -17.52
C PRO A 435 11.98 -21.75 -16.69
N GLU A 436 12.14 -20.50 -17.15
CA GLU A 436 12.63 -19.41 -16.32
C GLU A 436 11.44 -18.72 -15.65
N VAL A 437 11.47 -18.62 -14.32
CA VAL A 437 10.41 -17.99 -13.52
C VAL A 437 11.00 -16.92 -12.62
N VAL A 438 10.42 -15.72 -12.62
CA VAL A 438 10.71 -14.65 -11.65
C VAL A 438 9.50 -14.46 -10.75
N PHE A 439 9.68 -14.67 -9.45
CA PHE A 439 8.64 -14.49 -8.44
C PHE A 439 8.61 -13.03 -8.02
N LEU A 440 7.76 -12.22 -8.67
CA LEU A 440 7.64 -10.80 -8.38
C LEU A 440 6.87 -10.55 -7.08
N GLY A 441 5.99 -11.45 -6.66
CA GLY A 441 5.32 -11.34 -5.37
C GLY A 441 4.77 -12.69 -4.92
N THR A 442 4.87 -12.92 -3.62
CA THR A 442 4.77 -14.25 -3.01
C THR A 442 3.89 -14.33 -1.77
N GLY A 443 3.22 -13.24 -1.41
CA GLY A 443 2.36 -13.17 -0.24
C GLY A 443 0.88 -13.04 -0.58
N SER A 444 0.04 -13.38 0.41
CA SER A 444 -1.42 -13.37 0.29
C SER A 444 -2.06 -12.12 0.88
N ALA A 445 -3.19 -11.70 0.30
CA ALA A 445 -4.17 -10.70 0.74
C ALA A 445 -3.69 -9.24 0.83
N LEU A 446 -2.67 -8.95 1.64
CA LEU A 446 -2.21 -7.59 1.90
C LEU A 446 -0.72 -7.47 1.58
N PRO A 447 -0.26 -6.49 0.79
CA PRO A 447 1.16 -6.31 0.56
C PRO A 447 1.84 -5.84 1.85
N MET A 448 2.82 -6.61 2.33
CA MET A 448 3.61 -6.20 3.50
C MET A 448 5.04 -5.87 3.09
N LYS A 449 5.77 -5.38 4.08
CA LYS A 449 7.19 -5.03 4.00
C LYS A 449 8.11 -6.14 3.44
N ILE A 450 7.79 -7.41 3.69
CA ILE A 450 8.64 -8.58 3.36
C ILE A 450 8.24 -9.21 2.03
N ARG A 451 6.93 -9.37 1.77
CA ARG A 451 6.38 -10.03 0.58
C ARG A 451 5.34 -9.14 -0.07
N ASN A 452 5.45 -8.94 -1.37
CA ASN A 452 4.40 -8.34 -2.18
C ASN A 452 3.27 -9.35 -2.45
N VAL A 453 2.12 -8.86 -2.90
CA VAL A 453 1.01 -9.71 -3.36
C VAL A 453 1.33 -10.44 -4.68
N SER A 454 0.53 -11.45 -5.02
CA SER A 454 0.82 -12.41 -6.09
C SER A 454 1.18 -11.78 -7.45
N GLY A 455 2.29 -12.21 -8.01
CA GLY A 455 2.67 -11.97 -9.40
C GLY A 455 3.92 -12.76 -9.76
N GLN A 456 3.88 -13.57 -10.82
CA GLN A 456 5.04 -14.36 -11.25
C GLN A 456 5.23 -14.25 -12.77
N ALA A 457 6.43 -13.91 -13.22
CA ALA A 457 6.77 -13.83 -14.63
C ALA A 457 7.40 -15.14 -15.12
N VAL A 458 6.80 -15.73 -16.14
CA VAL A 458 7.28 -16.91 -16.85
C VAL A 458 7.50 -16.51 -18.31
N GLN A 459 8.74 -16.13 -18.64
CA GLN A 459 9.09 -15.60 -19.97
C GLN A 459 8.18 -14.42 -20.38
N SER A 460 7.32 -14.59 -21.41
CA SER A 460 6.38 -13.57 -21.90
C SER A 460 5.01 -13.59 -21.22
N LEU A 461 4.82 -14.45 -20.23
CA LEU A 461 3.55 -14.66 -19.53
C LEU A 461 3.64 -14.23 -18.07
N LEU A 462 2.65 -13.49 -17.58
CA LEU A 462 2.47 -13.24 -16.14
C LEU A 462 1.36 -14.13 -15.58
N LEU A 463 1.63 -14.77 -14.44
CA LEU A 463 0.68 -15.49 -13.62
C LEU A 463 0.30 -14.58 -12.44
N ASP A 464 -0.95 -14.14 -12.45
CA ASP A 464 -1.47 -13.04 -11.64
C ASP A 464 -0.69 -11.73 -11.79
N CYS A 465 -1.30 -10.62 -11.36
CA CYS A 465 -0.74 -9.28 -11.44
C CYS A 465 -1.31 -8.41 -10.31
N GLY A 466 -1.01 -8.77 -9.07
CA GLY A 466 -1.40 -8.01 -7.89
C GLY A 466 -0.72 -6.64 -7.79
N GLU A 467 -1.24 -5.80 -6.89
CA GLU A 467 -0.70 -4.48 -6.57
C GLU A 467 0.83 -4.50 -6.38
N GLY A 468 1.55 -3.61 -7.03
CA GLY A 468 2.99 -3.43 -6.94
C GLY A 468 3.81 -4.29 -7.92
N THR A 469 3.17 -5.09 -8.78
CA THR A 469 3.88 -5.97 -9.75
C THR A 469 4.83 -5.17 -10.65
N PHE A 470 4.39 -4.03 -11.20
CA PHE A 470 5.26 -3.16 -11.98
C PHE A 470 6.42 -2.58 -11.15
N GLY A 471 6.16 -2.15 -9.92
CA GLY A 471 7.22 -1.69 -9.01
C GLY A 471 8.26 -2.80 -8.73
N GLN A 472 7.84 -4.06 -8.62
CA GLN A 472 8.77 -5.19 -8.46
C GLN A 472 9.59 -5.41 -9.75
N LEU A 473 8.98 -5.28 -10.93
CA LEU A 473 9.71 -5.34 -12.22
C LEU A 473 10.79 -4.25 -12.30
N CYS A 474 10.47 -3.01 -11.92
CA CYS A 474 11.43 -1.91 -11.87
C CYS A 474 12.63 -2.24 -10.98
N ARG A 475 12.39 -2.77 -9.78
CA ARG A 475 13.47 -3.13 -8.84
C ARG A 475 14.26 -4.36 -9.27
N HIS A 476 13.64 -5.29 -9.99
CA HIS A 476 14.32 -6.50 -10.48
C HIS A 476 15.21 -6.20 -11.69
N TYR A 477 14.66 -5.51 -12.70
CA TYR A 477 15.32 -5.30 -13.99
C TYR A 477 16.05 -3.94 -14.10
N GLY A 478 15.69 -2.94 -13.28
CA GLY A 478 16.31 -1.62 -13.33
C GLY A 478 16.09 -0.93 -14.68
N ASP A 479 17.19 -0.59 -15.36
CA ASP A 479 17.16 0.08 -16.68
C ASP A 479 16.59 -0.84 -17.78
N ASP A 480 16.67 -2.16 -17.61
CA ASP A 480 16.17 -3.17 -18.57
C ASP A 480 14.65 -3.41 -18.46
N VAL A 481 13.95 -2.70 -17.56
CA VAL A 481 12.53 -2.97 -17.29
C VAL A 481 11.63 -2.70 -18.50
N ASP A 482 11.96 -1.73 -19.37
CA ASP A 482 11.17 -1.49 -20.59
C ASP A 482 11.28 -2.66 -21.57
N ASP A 483 12.46 -3.29 -21.68
CA ASP A 483 12.63 -4.50 -22.49
C ASP A 483 11.83 -5.66 -21.91
N ALA A 484 11.90 -5.87 -20.59
CA ALA A 484 11.09 -6.87 -19.88
C ALA A 484 9.58 -6.66 -20.11
N LEU A 485 9.08 -5.44 -19.96
CA LEU A 485 7.68 -5.09 -20.22
C LEU A 485 7.27 -5.36 -21.67
N SER A 486 8.13 -5.01 -22.63
CA SER A 486 7.84 -5.19 -24.05
C SER A 486 7.70 -6.66 -24.46
N LYS A 487 8.29 -7.57 -23.69
CA LYS A 487 8.22 -9.03 -23.91
C LYS A 487 6.94 -9.64 -23.34
N ILE A 488 6.30 -9.00 -22.36
CA ILE A 488 5.03 -9.49 -21.80
C ILE A 488 3.96 -9.45 -22.91
N ALA A 489 3.40 -10.61 -23.23
CA ALA A 489 2.38 -10.77 -24.25
C ALA A 489 1.07 -11.32 -23.67
N THR A 490 1.11 -11.93 -22.50
CA THR A 490 -0.05 -12.59 -21.89
C THR A 490 -0.05 -12.42 -20.38
N VAL A 491 -1.22 -12.16 -19.83
CA VAL A 491 -1.45 -12.15 -18.38
C VAL A 491 -2.58 -13.14 -18.11
N PHE A 492 -2.31 -14.11 -17.23
CA PHE A 492 -3.31 -15.00 -16.66
C PHE A 492 -3.72 -14.46 -15.30
N ILE A 493 -5.02 -14.28 -15.09
CA ILE A 493 -5.60 -13.94 -13.79
C ILE A 493 -6.39 -15.16 -13.31
N SER A 494 -6.00 -15.69 -12.15
CA SER A 494 -6.62 -16.88 -11.55
C SER A 494 -8.06 -16.61 -11.11
N HIS A 495 -8.28 -15.49 -10.44
CA HIS A 495 -9.57 -15.06 -9.89
C HIS A 495 -9.56 -13.55 -9.55
N LEU A 496 -10.66 -13.02 -9.01
CA LEU A 496 -10.86 -11.57 -8.84
C LEU A 496 -10.56 -11.01 -7.44
N HIS A 497 -9.89 -11.73 -6.54
CA HIS A 497 -9.42 -11.06 -5.32
C HIS A 497 -8.34 -10.04 -5.67
N ALA A 498 -8.35 -8.91 -4.94
CA ALA A 498 -7.59 -7.71 -5.31
C ALA A 498 -6.07 -7.98 -5.42
N ASP A 499 -5.55 -8.84 -4.56
CA ASP A 499 -4.16 -9.28 -4.50
C ASP A 499 -3.67 -10.05 -5.74
N HIS A 500 -4.53 -10.36 -6.70
CA HIS A 500 -4.18 -11.09 -7.92
C HIS A 500 -4.30 -10.27 -9.21
N HIS A 501 -4.90 -9.08 -9.21
CA HIS A 501 -5.16 -8.38 -10.49
C HIS A 501 -5.05 -6.86 -10.47
N THR A 502 -5.04 -6.20 -9.31
CA THR A 502 -5.11 -4.72 -9.30
C THR A 502 -3.89 -4.06 -9.96
N GLY A 503 -2.71 -4.68 -9.90
CA GLY A 503 -1.50 -4.18 -10.58
C GLY A 503 -1.55 -4.26 -12.11
N LEU A 504 -2.56 -4.93 -12.69
CA LEU A 504 -2.74 -5.03 -14.15
C LEU A 504 -2.85 -3.66 -14.81
N VAL A 505 -3.57 -2.71 -14.19
CA VAL A 505 -3.83 -1.39 -14.79
C VAL A 505 -2.52 -0.63 -14.99
N LYS A 506 -1.69 -0.52 -13.94
CA LYS A 506 -0.36 0.12 -14.04
C LYS A 506 0.53 -0.61 -15.03
N LEU A 507 0.55 -1.94 -15.03
CA LEU A 507 1.34 -2.73 -15.96
C LEU A 507 1.03 -2.38 -17.43
N LEU A 508 -0.25 -2.25 -17.78
CA LEU A 508 -0.67 -1.97 -19.15
C LEU A 508 -0.20 -0.59 -19.63
N TYR A 509 -0.41 0.46 -18.83
CA TYR A 509 0.08 1.81 -19.15
C TYR A 509 1.60 1.86 -19.28
N GLN A 510 2.31 1.21 -18.37
CA GLN A 510 3.77 1.21 -18.37
C GLN A 510 4.33 0.39 -19.53
N ARG A 511 3.62 -0.67 -19.96
CA ARG A 511 3.98 -1.44 -21.15
C ARG A 511 3.74 -0.65 -22.43
N GLU A 512 2.64 0.09 -22.55
CA GLU A 512 2.43 0.99 -23.69
C GLU A 512 3.58 2.01 -23.80
N ARG A 513 3.89 2.69 -22.69
CA ARG A 513 5.01 3.62 -22.59
C ARG A 513 6.33 2.96 -22.99
N ALA A 514 6.62 1.75 -22.47
CA ALA A 514 7.82 1.00 -22.79
C ALA A 514 7.93 0.65 -24.29
N LEU A 515 6.82 0.23 -24.93
CA LEU A 515 6.78 -0.03 -26.36
C LEU A 515 7.10 1.24 -27.16
N ALA A 516 6.50 2.37 -26.80
CA ALA A 516 6.78 3.65 -27.43
C ALA A 516 8.24 4.08 -27.28
N THR A 517 8.80 3.99 -26.06
CA THR A 517 10.21 4.29 -25.77
C THR A 517 11.16 3.42 -26.59
N LEU A 518 10.82 2.14 -26.80
CA LEU A 518 11.62 1.20 -27.59
C LEU A 518 11.34 1.27 -29.10
N GLY A 519 10.47 2.18 -29.57
CA GLY A 519 10.08 2.27 -30.98
C GLY A 519 9.34 1.04 -31.51
N LYS A 520 8.74 0.23 -30.63
CA LYS A 520 7.97 -0.96 -30.98
C LYS A 520 6.50 -0.57 -31.21
N PRO A 521 5.80 -1.18 -32.18
CA PRO A 521 4.39 -0.89 -32.38
C PRO A 521 3.57 -1.29 -31.16
N PHE A 522 2.56 -0.48 -30.85
CA PHE A 522 1.57 -0.82 -29.83
C PHE A 522 0.93 -2.18 -30.14
N SER A 523 0.75 -2.99 -29.11
CA SER A 523 0.05 -4.26 -29.22
C SER A 523 -0.70 -4.57 -27.93
N PRO A 524 -1.99 -4.91 -27.97
CA PRO A 524 -2.73 -5.37 -26.80
C PRO A 524 -2.19 -6.71 -26.30
N ILE A 525 -2.23 -6.92 -24.98
CA ILE A 525 -1.92 -8.23 -24.39
C ILE A 525 -3.09 -9.21 -24.59
N PHE A 526 -2.81 -10.50 -24.49
CA PHE A 526 -3.87 -11.50 -24.27
C PHE A 526 -4.13 -11.62 -22.78
N LEU A 527 -5.33 -11.23 -22.34
CA LEU A 527 -5.75 -11.36 -20.95
C LEU A 527 -6.57 -12.64 -20.79
N VAL A 528 -5.98 -13.66 -20.16
CA VAL A 528 -6.69 -14.88 -19.78
C VAL A 528 -7.25 -14.66 -18.38
N ALA A 529 -8.51 -14.24 -18.27
CA ALA A 529 -9.15 -13.92 -16.98
C ALA A 529 -10.62 -14.39 -16.89
N PRO A 530 -11.18 -14.57 -15.67
CA PRO A 530 -12.62 -14.69 -15.49
C PRO A 530 -13.34 -13.52 -16.15
N VAL A 531 -14.38 -13.78 -16.94
CA VAL A 531 -15.09 -12.73 -17.72
C VAL A 531 -15.61 -11.58 -16.86
N GLN A 532 -15.86 -11.84 -15.58
CA GLN A 532 -16.33 -10.87 -14.61
C GLN A 532 -15.34 -9.70 -14.41
N ILE A 533 -14.05 -9.88 -14.71
CA ILE A 533 -13.04 -8.80 -14.66
C ILE A 533 -13.44 -7.60 -15.52
N MET A 534 -14.19 -7.83 -16.59
CA MET A 534 -14.63 -6.76 -17.49
C MET A 534 -15.60 -5.79 -16.81
N THR A 535 -16.30 -6.19 -15.74
CA THR A 535 -17.14 -5.27 -14.97
C THR A 535 -16.27 -4.16 -14.38
N TRP A 536 -15.20 -4.55 -13.70
CA TRP A 536 -14.21 -3.64 -13.15
C TRP A 536 -13.51 -2.82 -14.24
N LEU A 537 -12.99 -3.47 -15.27
CA LEU A 537 -12.22 -2.78 -16.32
C LEU A 537 -13.07 -1.80 -17.13
N ASN A 538 -14.34 -2.12 -17.42
CA ASN A 538 -15.25 -1.20 -18.09
C ASN A 538 -15.59 0.00 -17.20
N GLN A 539 -15.86 -0.22 -15.90
CA GLN A 539 -16.12 0.88 -14.99
C GLN A 539 -14.89 1.77 -14.80
N TYR A 540 -13.69 1.19 -14.66
CA TYR A 540 -12.45 1.94 -14.63
C TYR A 540 -12.25 2.73 -15.93
N HIS A 541 -12.45 2.07 -17.08
CA HIS A 541 -12.38 2.70 -18.39
C HIS A 541 -13.30 3.91 -18.46
N ASP A 542 -14.57 3.74 -18.10
CA ASP A 542 -15.63 4.72 -18.25
C ASP A 542 -15.52 5.90 -17.28
N TYR A 543 -14.93 5.72 -16.09
CA TYR A 543 -14.91 6.76 -15.06
C TYR A 543 -13.52 7.35 -14.79
N CYS A 544 -12.43 6.66 -15.12
CA CYS A 544 -11.08 7.07 -14.75
C CYS A 544 -10.21 7.35 -15.97
N GLU A 545 -9.69 6.29 -16.62
CA GLU A 545 -8.75 6.41 -17.72
C GLU A 545 -8.92 5.29 -18.75
N GLU A 546 -8.56 5.55 -20.00
CA GLU A 546 -8.76 4.58 -21.06
C GLU A 546 -7.87 3.34 -20.90
N ILE A 547 -8.43 2.12 -20.93
CA ILE A 547 -7.64 0.89 -20.73
C ILE A 547 -8.04 -0.27 -21.64
N LEU A 548 -9.27 -0.30 -22.17
CA LEU A 548 -9.78 -1.47 -22.88
C LEU A 548 -9.04 -1.77 -24.19
N SER A 549 -8.46 -0.75 -24.84
CA SER A 549 -7.64 -0.89 -26.04
C SER A 549 -6.38 -1.75 -25.82
N HIS A 550 -5.95 -1.91 -24.57
CA HIS A 550 -4.76 -2.67 -24.19
C HIS A 550 -4.99 -4.18 -24.11
N ILE A 551 -6.23 -4.65 -24.24
CA ILE A 551 -6.62 -5.99 -23.81
C ILE A 551 -7.36 -6.76 -24.92
N ASN A 552 -6.89 -7.98 -25.19
CA ASN A 552 -7.66 -9.03 -25.87
C ASN A 552 -8.08 -10.10 -24.86
N LEU A 553 -9.33 -10.03 -24.38
CA LEU A 553 -9.84 -10.97 -23.39
C LEU A 553 -10.04 -12.38 -23.97
N ILE A 554 -9.51 -13.37 -23.27
CA ILE A 554 -9.76 -14.81 -23.44
C ILE A 554 -10.35 -15.33 -22.13
N PRO A 555 -11.68 -15.53 -22.02
CA PRO A 555 -12.28 -16.06 -20.80
C PRO A 555 -11.71 -17.42 -20.40
N ASN A 556 -11.28 -17.58 -19.14
CA ASN A 556 -10.65 -18.83 -18.64
C ASN A 556 -11.45 -20.08 -18.99
N LYS A 557 -12.79 -20.00 -18.92
CA LYS A 557 -13.69 -21.13 -19.20
C LYS A 557 -13.51 -21.76 -20.58
N PHE A 558 -13.05 -21.00 -21.58
CA PHE A 558 -12.81 -21.53 -22.94
C PHE A 558 -11.50 -22.30 -23.08
N LEU A 559 -10.68 -22.32 -22.03
CA LEU A 559 -9.47 -23.14 -21.93
C LEU A 559 -9.68 -24.34 -20.99
N CYS A 560 -10.89 -24.52 -20.45
CA CYS A 560 -11.31 -25.74 -19.77
C CYS A 560 -11.74 -26.79 -20.80
N ASP A 561 -11.68 -28.07 -20.43
CA ASP A 561 -12.25 -29.17 -21.21
C ASP A 561 -13.79 -29.15 -21.09
N THR A 562 -14.43 -28.13 -21.67
CA THR A 562 -15.88 -27.91 -21.65
C THR A 562 -16.50 -28.13 -23.04
N VAL A 563 -17.81 -28.38 -23.08
CA VAL A 563 -18.57 -28.58 -24.32
C VAL A 563 -18.78 -27.23 -25.06
N GLU A 564 -18.60 -26.09 -24.38
CA GLU A 564 -18.82 -24.77 -24.98
C GLU A 564 -17.76 -24.44 -26.04
N VAL A 565 -18.20 -24.24 -27.28
CA VAL A 565 -17.32 -23.85 -28.37
C VAL A 565 -17.11 -22.33 -28.36
N PRO A 566 -15.86 -21.83 -28.22
CA PRO A 566 -15.60 -20.40 -28.27
C PRO A 566 -15.95 -19.79 -29.64
N LYS A 567 -16.36 -18.51 -29.63
CA LYS A 567 -16.57 -17.73 -30.86
C LYS A 567 -15.29 -17.67 -31.70
N GLN A 568 -15.41 -17.48 -33.01
CA GLN A 568 -14.27 -17.48 -33.94
C GLN A 568 -13.17 -16.48 -33.54
N ARG A 569 -13.55 -15.27 -33.11
CA ARG A 569 -12.60 -14.26 -32.60
C ARG A 569 -11.78 -14.77 -31.41
N THR A 570 -12.42 -15.42 -30.44
CA THR A 570 -11.75 -15.99 -29.27
C THR A 570 -10.83 -17.16 -29.66
N LYS A 571 -11.23 -17.99 -30.63
CA LYS A 571 -10.36 -19.05 -31.18
C LYS A 571 -9.08 -18.46 -31.79
N SER A 572 -9.22 -17.39 -32.58
CA SER A 572 -8.07 -16.68 -33.16
C SER A 572 -7.16 -16.09 -32.08
N PHE A 573 -7.73 -15.51 -31.01
CA PHE A 573 -6.94 -15.01 -29.88
C PHE A 573 -6.21 -16.12 -29.14
N ILE A 574 -6.84 -17.27 -28.90
CA ILE A 574 -6.19 -18.44 -28.28
C ILE A 574 -5.02 -18.91 -29.14
N GLN A 575 -5.21 -19.07 -30.45
CA GLN A 575 -4.13 -19.49 -31.36
C GLN A 575 -2.98 -18.48 -31.40
N ALA A 576 -3.29 -17.18 -31.44
CA ALA A 576 -2.28 -16.13 -31.42
C ALA A 576 -1.53 -16.09 -30.08
N MET A 577 -2.22 -16.27 -28.95
CA MET A 577 -1.64 -16.36 -27.62
C MET A 577 -0.68 -17.55 -27.50
N LEU A 578 -1.08 -18.74 -27.95
CA LEU A 578 -0.22 -19.93 -27.93
C LEU A 578 1.03 -19.71 -28.78
N LYS A 579 0.89 -19.14 -29.99
CA LYS A 579 2.02 -18.83 -30.87
C LYS A 579 2.97 -17.80 -30.24
N LYS A 580 2.43 -16.73 -29.64
CA LYS A 580 3.23 -15.64 -29.06
C LYS A 580 4.04 -16.06 -27.84
N ASN A 581 3.51 -17.00 -27.05
CA ASN A 581 4.19 -17.51 -25.85
C ASN A 581 4.94 -18.84 -26.11
N ASN A 582 5.08 -19.27 -27.37
CA ASN A 582 5.70 -20.55 -27.73
C ASN A 582 5.08 -21.75 -26.99
N LEU A 583 3.76 -21.78 -26.86
CA LEU A 583 3.03 -22.83 -26.18
C LEU A 583 2.43 -23.82 -27.18
N GLN A 584 2.50 -25.10 -26.84
CA GLN A 584 1.77 -26.16 -27.53
C GLN A 584 0.30 -26.16 -27.09
N ARG A 585 0.07 -25.96 -25.79
CA ARG A 585 -1.26 -25.98 -25.18
C ARG A 585 -1.30 -25.16 -23.91
N PHE A 586 -2.48 -24.60 -23.61
CA PHE A 586 -2.81 -23.91 -22.37
C PHE A 586 -4.19 -24.39 -21.91
N HIS A 587 -4.28 -24.89 -20.68
CA HIS A 587 -5.50 -25.36 -20.05
C HIS A 587 -5.80 -24.58 -18.78
N THR A 588 -7.08 -24.54 -18.43
CA THR A 588 -7.56 -24.10 -17.14
C THR A 588 -8.51 -25.14 -16.54
N CYS A 589 -8.68 -25.13 -15.22
CA CYS A 589 -9.75 -25.84 -14.56
C CYS A 589 -10.32 -25.00 -13.43
N LEU A 590 -11.60 -25.20 -13.11
CA LEU A 590 -12.19 -24.59 -11.92
C LEU A 590 -11.55 -25.17 -10.67
N VAL A 591 -11.37 -24.30 -9.67
CA VAL A 591 -10.77 -24.67 -8.38
C VAL A 591 -11.64 -24.26 -7.20
N ARG A 592 -11.34 -24.80 -6.02
CA ARG A 592 -12.16 -24.68 -4.82
C ARG A 592 -11.71 -23.48 -4.00
N HIS A 593 -12.15 -22.29 -4.40
CA HIS A 593 -11.87 -21.04 -3.70
C HIS A 593 -13.07 -20.10 -3.74
N CYS A 594 -13.07 -19.08 -4.61
CA CYS A 594 -14.23 -18.24 -4.89
C CYS A 594 -14.92 -18.65 -6.21
N LYS A 595 -16.06 -18.05 -6.51
CA LYS A 595 -16.79 -18.35 -7.76
C LYS A 595 -15.95 -17.88 -8.96
N ASN A 596 -15.80 -18.75 -9.95
CA ASN A 596 -14.95 -18.50 -11.13
C ASN A 596 -13.46 -18.34 -10.78
N ALA A 597 -12.97 -19.07 -9.76
CA ALA A 597 -11.55 -19.24 -9.55
C ALA A 597 -11.00 -20.37 -10.44
N PHE A 598 -9.82 -20.16 -11.01
CA PHE A 598 -9.18 -21.10 -11.93
C PHE A 598 -7.72 -21.33 -11.58
N ALA A 599 -7.29 -22.58 -11.73
CA ALA A 599 -5.90 -22.93 -11.94
C ALA A 599 -5.60 -23.03 -13.45
N CYS A 600 -4.32 -22.99 -13.82
CA CYS A 600 -3.88 -23.25 -15.19
C CYS A 600 -2.74 -24.24 -15.27
N SER A 601 -2.64 -24.91 -16.42
CA SER A 601 -1.45 -25.66 -16.81
C SER A 601 -1.17 -25.50 -18.29
N PHE A 602 0.10 -25.32 -18.66
CA PHE A 602 0.50 -25.13 -20.04
C PHE A 602 1.81 -25.86 -20.36
N THR A 603 1.92 -26.26 -21.63
CA THR A 603 3.08 -26.99 -22.16
C THR A 603 3.76 -26.12 -23.19
N HIS A 604 5.05 -25.87 -23.00
CA HIS A 604 5.87 -25.06 -23.90
C HIS A 604 6.40 -25.91 -25.07
N GLN A 605 6.73 -25.27 -26.19
CA GLN A 605 7.26 -25.95 -27.38
C GLN A 605 8.59 -26.67 -27.11
N ALA A 606 9.37 -26.21 -26.14
CA ALA A 606 10.59 -26.88 -25.68
C ALA A 606 10.35 -28.14 -24.81
N GLY A 607 9.09 -28.52 -24.56
CA GLY A 607 8.72 -29.79 -23.93
C GLY A 607 8.46 -29.74 -22.42
N TRP A 608 8.81 -28.65 -21.74
CA TRP A 608 8.48 -28.48 -20.31
C TRP A 608 7.02 -28.08 -20.10
N LYS A 609 6.49 -28.43 -18.91
CA LYS A 609 5.11 -28.16 -18.49
C LYS A 609 5.09 -27.44 -17.15
N LEU A 610 4.29 -26.38 -17.05
CA LEU A 610 4.06 -25.64 -15.81
C LEU A 610 2.61 -25.78 -15.36
N ALA A 611 2.39 -25.91 -14.06
CA ALA A 611 1.08 -25.88 -13.41
C ALA A 611 1.06 -24.78 -12.35
N PHE A 612 0.02 -23.95 -12.33
CA PHE A 612 -0.15 -22.85 -11.38
C PHE A 612 -1.56 -22.91 -10.76
N SER A 613 -1.62 -22.96 -9.43
CA SER A 613 -2.87 -23.21 -8.71
C SER A 613 -3.83 -22.04 -8.67
N GLY A 614 -3.33 -20.80 -8.72
CA GLY A 614 -4.06 -19.67 -8.10
C GLY A 614 -4.35 -19.98 -6.62
N ASP A 615 -5.45 -19.46 -6.11
CA ASP A 615 -5.93 -19.81 -4.77
C ASP A 615 -6.91 -20.97 -4.82
N THR A 616 -6.70 -21.98 -3.97
CA THR A 616 -7.53 -23.18 -3.91
C THR A 616 -7.28 -24.03 -2.67
N MET A 617 -8.34 -24.67 -2.17
CA MET A 617 -8.24 -25.95 -1.45
C MET A 617 -7.68 -27.05 -2.36
N PRO A 618 -7.18 -28.18 -1.82
CA PRO A 618 -6.81 -29.35 -2.63
C PRO A 618 -7.86 -29.72 -3.68
N CYS A 619 -7.43 -29.87 -4.94
CA CYS A 619 -8.29 -30.02 -6.10
C CYS A 619 -7.78 -31.06 -7.10
N ASP A 620 -8.49 -32.19 -7.25
CA ASP A 620 -8.11 -33.27 -8.17
C ASP A 620 -8.21 -32.88 -9.65
N ALA A 621 -9.10 -31.95 -10.00
CA ALA A 621 -9.16 -31.42 -11.38
C ALA A 621 -7.86 -30.70 -11.76
N PHE A 622 -7.22 -30.02 -10.79
CA PHE A 622 -5.93 -29.38 -11.00
C PHE A 622 -4.81 -30.42 -11.17
N VAL A 623 -4.82 -31.48 -10.34
CA VAL A 623 -3.93 -32.65 -10.50
C VAL A 623 -4.05 -33.23 -11.91
N HIS A 624 -5.27 -33.36 -12.45
CA HIS A 624 -5.50 -33.91 -13.79
C HIS A 624 -4.86 -33.07 -14.89
N ILE A 625 -5.17 -31.76 -14.96
CA ILE A 625 -4.61 -30.91 -16.02
C ILE A 625 -3.10 -30.69 -15.84
N GLY A 626 -2.61 -30.72 -14.60
CA GLY A 626 -1.21 -30.53 -14.24
C GLY A 626 -0.34 -31.79 -14.32
N LYS A 627 -0.93 -32.98 -14.52
CA LYS A 627 -0.22 -34.27 -14.48
C LYS A 627 1.14 -34.24 -15.21
N ASN A 628 2.18 -34.75 -14.55
CA ASN A 628 3.58 -34.74 -14.99
C ASN A 628 4.10 -33.32 -15.28
N ALA A 629 3.75 -32.34 -14.44
CA ALA A 629 4.29 -30.99 -14.55
C ALA A 629 5.79 -31.00 -14.23
N THR A 630 6.56 -30.31 -15.05
CA THR A 630 7.98 -30.05 -14.77
C THR A 630 8.13 -29.09 -13.58
N LEU A 631 7.23 -28.12 -13.47
CA LEU A 631 7.15 -27.22 -12.33
C LEU A 631 5.69 -27.01 -11.92
N LEU A 632 5.39 -27.30 -10.67
CA LEU A 632 4.17 -26.87 -10.01
C LEU A 632 4.48 -25.63 -9.16
N ILE A 633 3.73 -24.54 -9.35
CA ILE A 633 3.66 -23.42 -8.42
C ILE A 633 2.31 -23.53 -7.71
N HIS A 634 2.33 -23.83 -6.41
CA HIS A 634 1.12 -24.05 -5.63
C HIS A 634 1.03 -23.07 -4.45
N GLU A 635 -0.16 -22.55 -4.18
CA GLU A 635 -0.44 -21.78 -2.98
C GLU A 635 -0.25 -22.63 -1.71
N ALA A 636 0.34 -22.04 -0.69
CA ALA A 636 0.54 -22.63 0.63
C ALA A 636 0.26 -21.55 1.68
N THR A 637 -0.96 -21.03 1.64
CA THR A 637 -1.32 -19.81 2.37
C THR A 637 -1.21 -19.99 3.88
N LEU A 638 -1.57 -21.17 4.40
CA LEU A 638 -1.65 -21.42 5.84
C LEU A 638 -0.70 -22.54 6.29
N GLU A 639 -0.34 -22.48 7.57
CA GLU A 639 0.43 -23.55 8.23
C GLU A 639 -0.47 -24.78 8.45
N ASP A 640 0.14 -25.95 8.65
CA ASP A 640 -0.61 -27.19 8.85
C ASP A 640 -1.42 -27.19 10.15
N GLU A 641 -1.01 -26.40 11.16
CA GLU A 641 -1.76 -26.21 12.40
C GLU A 641 -3.01 -25.33 12.23
N LEU A 642 -3.18 -24.70 11.07
CA LEU A 642 -4.30 -23.81 10.74
C LEU A 642 -5.24 -24.44 9.69
N GLU A 643 -5.33 -25.77 9.64
CA GLU A 643 -6.14 -26.48 8.64
C GLU A 643 -7.63 -26.09 8.68
N GLU A 644 -8.23 -25.90 9.86
CA GLU A 644 -9.63 -25.45 9.98
C GLU A 644 -9.82 -24.06 9.35
N GLU A 645 -8.89 -23.14 9.61
CA GLU A 645 -8.89 -21.80 9.01
C GLU A 645 -8.65 -21.87 7.50
N ALA A 646 -7.85 -22.83 7.04
CA ALA A 646 -7.61 -23.07 5.61
C ALA A 646 -8.87 -23.53 4.91
N VAL A 647 -9.63 -24.44 5.51
CA VAL A 647 -10.95 -24.85 5.01
C VAL A 647 -11.93 -23.67 4.98
N GLU A 648 -11.98 -22.87 6.05
CA GLU A 648 -12.88 -21.72 6.16
C GLU A 648 -12.57 -20.65 5.09
N LYS A 649 -11.29 -20.30 4.95
CA LYS A 649 -10.82 -19.29 3.99
C LYS A 649 -10.61 -19.85 2.58
N ARG A 650 -10.76 -21.16 2.40
CA ARG A 650 -10.64 -21.91 1.15
C ARG A 650 -9.26 -21.80 0.50
N HIS A 651 -8.23 -22.04 1.30
CA HIS A 651 -6.83 -22.09 0.90
C HIS A 651 -6.20 -23.42 1.27
N SER A 652 -5.00 -23.70 0.77
CA SER A 652 -4.26 -24.92 1.13
C SER A 652 -3.31 -24.67 2.30
N THR A 653 -3.16 -25.69 3.14
CA THR A 653 -2.00 -25.76 4.04
C THR A 653 -0.74 -26.17 3.26
N THR A 654 0.42 -26.11 3.91
CA THR A 654 1.70 -26.52 3.30
C THR A 654 1.71 -27.99 2.89
N SER A 655 1.35 -28.91 3.80
CA SER A 655 1.31 -30.35 3.51
C SER A 655 0.26 -30.70 2.44
N GLN A 656 -0.87 -30.00 2.43
CA GLN A 656 -1.89 -30.15 1.40
C GLN A 656 -1.39 -29.77 0.01
N ALA A 657 -0.67 -28.65 -0.11
CA ALA A 657 -0.06 -28.20 -1.37
C ALA A 657 1.00 -29.19 -1.88
N ILE A 658 1.86 -29.69 -0.99
CA ILE A 658 2.85 -30.73 -1.30
C ILE A 658 2.15 -32.01 -1.77
N GLY A 659 1.11 -32.44 -1.06
CA GLY A 659 0.31 -33.61 -1.42
C GLY A 659 -0.30 -33.53 -2.81
N ILE A 660 -0.79 -32.35 -3.22
CA ILE A 660 -1.25 -32.10 -4.60
C ILE A 660 -0.11 -32.27 -5.61
N GLY A 661 1.08 -31.73 -5.33
CA GLY A 661 2.25 -31.90 -6.19
C GLY A 661 2.70 -33.35 -6.34
N MET A 662 2.69 -34.13 -5.25
CA MET A 662 3.01 -35.55 -5.30
C MET A 662 1.98 -36.33 -6.14
N LYS A 663 0.68 -36.07 -5.94
CA LYS A 663 -0.40 -36.68 -6.75
C LYS A 663 -0.32 -36.28 -8.22
N MET A 664 0.13 -35.06 -8.51
CA MET A 664 0.36 -34.55 -9.86
C MET A 664 1.55 -35.23 -10.54
N ASN A 665 2.39 -35.96 -9.78
CA ASN A 665 3.69 -36.43 -10.22
C ASN A 665 4.52 -35.25 -10.78
N ALA A 666 4.53 -34.13 -10.05
CA ALA A 666 5.32 -32.97 -10.43
C ALA A 666 6.81 -33.24 -10.17
N ASP A 667 7.67 -32.84 -11.11
CA ASP A 667 9.12 -32.98 -10.95
C ASP A 667 9.62 -32.06 -9.82
N PHE A 668 9.10 -30.83 -9.78
CA PHE A 668 9.38 -29.83 -8.74
C PHE A 668 8.12 -29.11 -8.29
N ILE A 669 8.04 -28.84 -6.99
CA ILE A 669 6.93 -28.17 -6.30
C ILE A 669 7.47 -26.88 -5.66
N MET A 670 7.00 -25.74 -6.13
CA MET A 670 7.31 -24.43 -5.57
C MET A 670 6.12 -23.92 -4.77
N LEU A 671 6.30 -23.77 -3.46
CA LEU A 671 5.31 -23.20 -2.56
C LEU A 671 5.31 -21.67 -2.71
N ASN A 672 4.12 -21.09 -2.75
CA ASN A 672 3.90 -19.67 -3.00
C ASN A 672 2.69 -19.15 -2.21
N HIS A 673 2.42 -17.84 -2.30
CA HIS A 673 1.22 -17.20 -1.77
C HIS A 673 1.05 -17.35 -0.24
N PHE A 674 2.09 -17.04 0.51
CA PHE A 674 2.12 -17.24 1.96
C PHE A 674 1.30 -16.18 2.72
N SER A 675 0.56 -16.58 3.75
CA SER A 675 -0.12 -15.64 4.64
C SER A 675 0.88 -14.70 5.32
N GLN A 676 0.63 -13.40 5.19
CA GLN A 676 1.49 -12.41 5.81
C GLN A 676 1.09 -12.07 7.26
N ARG A 677 -0.09 -12.53 7.70
CA ARG A 677 -0.57 -12.37 9.08
C ARG A 677 0.13 -13.32 10.05
N TYR A 678 0.47 -14.51 9.57
CA TYR A 678 1.08 -15.58 10.37
C TYR A 678 2.56 -15.76 10.02
N ALA A 679 3.31 -14.67 9.81
CA ALA A 679 4.68 -14.63 9.30
C ALA A 679 5.68 -15.58 10.02
N LYS A 680 5.59 -16.84 9.66
CA LYS A 680 6.45 -17.97 9.97
C LYS A 680 6.66 -18.66 8.62
N ILE A 681 7.89 -19.07 8.38
CA ILE A 681 8.17 -19.93 7.25
C ILE A 681 7.68 -21.32 7.65
N PRO A 682 7.03 -22.08 6.75
CA PRO A 682 6.58 -23.43 7.04
C PRO A 682 7.68 -24.22 7.73
N LEU A 683 7.35 -24.87 8.85
CA LEU A 683 8.28 -25.75 9.54
C LEU A 683 8.52 -26.96 8.65
N PHE A 684 9.79 -27.27 8.43
CA PHE A 684 10.18 -28.39 7.58
C PHE A 684 10.01 -29.69 8.38
N SER A 685 9.10 -30.54 7.93
CA SER A 685 9.04 -31.92 8.40
C SER A 685 10.14 -32.76 7.74
N GLU A 686 10.50 -33.88 8.34
CA GLU A 686 11.42 -34.87 7.75
C GLU A 686 10.89 -35.45 6.41
N ASP A 687 9.61 -35.21 6.09
CA ASP A 687 8.95 -35.63 4.85
C ASP A 687 9.18 -34.67 3.67
N PHE A 688 9.85 -33.51 3.88
CA PHE A 688 10.24 -32.62 2.79
C PHE A 688 11.30 -33.30 1.92
N ASN A 689 10.84 -33.86 0.80
CA ASN A 689 11.73 -34.47 -0.18
C ASN A 689 12.47 -33.43 -1.03
N ASP A 690 13.45 -33.91 -1.79
CA ASP A 690 14.32 -33.14 -2.69
C ASP A 690 13.59 -32.38 -3.83
N ARG A 691 12.25 -32.39 -3.86
CA ARG A 691 11.45 -31.77 -4.94
C ARG A 691 10.69 -30.52 -4.51
N VAL A 692 10.76 -30.12 -3.24
CA VAL A 692 9.97 -28.98 -2.71
C VAL A 692 10.85 -27.75 -2.48
N GLY A 693 10.40 -26.58 -2.97
CA GLY A 693 11.04 -25.28 -2.77
C GLY A 693 10.07 -24.22 -2.25
N ILE A 694 10.61 -23.14 -1.70
CA ILE A 694 9.86 -21.98 -1.20
C ILE A 694 10.22 -20.77 -2.05
N SER A 695 9.20 -20.06 -2.54
CA SER A 695 9.40 -18.84 -3.31
C SER A 695 9.65 -17.63 -2.40
N PHE A 696 10.43 -16.69 -2.92
CA PHE A 696 10.66 -15.37 -2.32
C PHE A 696 10.48 -14.30 -3.40
N ASP A 697 10.07 -13.10 -2.99
CA ASP A 697 10.07 -11.95 -3.89
C ASP A 697 11.45 -11.79 -4.54
N HIS A 698 11.47 -11.51 -5.85
CA HIS A 698 12.66 -11.37 -6.71
C HIS A 698 13.50 -12.64 -6.89
N MET A 699 13.01 -13.80 -6.43
CA MET A 699 13.63 -15.07 -6.76
C MET A 699 13.50 -15.34 -8.26
N ARG A 700 14.62 -15.60 -8.93
CA ARG A 700 14.71 -16.01 -10.33
C ARG A 700 15.14 -17.47 -10.38
N VAL A 701 14.34 -18.33 -10.99
CA VAL A 701 14.61 -19.75 -11.08
C VAL A 701 14.74 -20.16 -12.53
N SER A 702 15.85 -20.81 -12.86
CA SER A 702 15.93 -21.76 -13.97
C SER A 702 16.30 -23.11 -13.38
N LEU A 703 15.55 -24.18 -13.67
CA LEU A 703 15.68 -25.46 -12.93
C LEU A 703 17.03 -26.20 -13.16
N ILE A 704 17.96 -25.59 -13.87
CA ILE A 704 19.39 -25.97 -13.93
C ILE A 704 20.04 -25.89 -12.54
N SER A 705 19.51 -25.03 -11.67
CA SER A 705 20.06 -24.73 -10.34
C SER A 705 19.40 -25.56 -9.20
N THR A 706 18.60 -26.58 -9.52
CA THR A 706 17.75 -27.32 -8.55
C THR A 706 18.49 -28.04 -7.43
N SER A 707 19.75 -28.43 -7.63
CA SER A 707 20.61 -28.99 -6.57
C SER A 707 20.82 -28.03 -5.39
N CYS A 708 20.65 -26.73 -5.58
CA CYS A 708 20.69 -25.71 -4.51
C CYS A 708 19.44 -25.62 -3.66
N PHE A 709 18.27 -25.88 -4.24
CA PHE A 709 16.96 -25.60 -3.61
C PHE A 709 16.76 -26.45 -2.35
N LEU A 710 17.43 -27.60 -2.32
CA LEU A 710 17.37 -28.70 -1.38
C LEU A 710 17.72 -28.32 0.08
N HIS A 711 18.57 -27.31 0.29
CA HIS A 711 19.09 -26.98 1.64
C HIS A 711 18.56 -25.69 2.26
N PHE A 712 17.87 -24.87 1.46
CA PHE A 712 17.11 -23.72 1.98
C PHE A 712 15.91 -24.16 2.81
N ALA A 713 15.42 -25.38 2.53
CA ALA A 713 14.36 -26.01 3.27
C ALA A 713 14.86 -26.62 4.59
N SER A 714 15.89 -27.45 4.57
CA SER A 714 16.32 -28.23 5.75
C SER A 714 17.06 -27.46 6.85
N SER A 715 17.35 -26.16 6.70
CA SER A 715 18.08 -25.38 7.71
C SER A 715 17.12 -24.55 8.57
N ASP A 716 16.77 -25.07 9.75
CA ASP A 716 15.97 -24.44 10.83
C ASP A 716 16.43 -23.03 11.28
N PHE A 717 17.57 -22.58 10.77
CA PHE A 717 18.29 -21.42 11.27
C PHE A 717 17.91 -20.10 10.57
N PHE A 718 17.62 -20.13 9.27
CA PHE A 718 17.57 -18.90 8.45
C PHE A 718 16.25 -18.14 8.54
N PRO A 719 15.10 -18.78 8.28
CA PRO A 719 13.80 -18.14 8.46
C PRO A 719 13.51 -17.62 9.86
N VAL A 720 13.87 -18.43 10.86
CA VAL A 720 13.38 -18.31 12.22
C VAL A 720 14.11 -17.18 12.95
N ARG A 721 15.41 -16.94 12.68
CA ARG A 721 16.20 -15.88 13.34
C ARG A 721 16.21 -14.55 12.61
N LEU A 722 16.14 -14.53 11.28
CA LEU A 722 15.94 -13.28 10.54
C LEU A 722 14.62 -12.62 10.96
N ASN A 723 13.58 -13.43 11.25
CA ASN A 723 12.31 -12.96 11.81
C ASN A 723 12.26 -12.87 13.35
N LYS A 724 13.09 -13.60 14.14
CA LYS A 724 13.04 -13.48 15.62
C LYS A 724 13.46 -12.09 16.12
N LYS A 725 14.50 -11.48 15.53
CA LYS A 725 14.85 -10.07 15.79
C LYS A 725 13.78 -9.08 15.30
N ILE A 726 13.02 -9.45 14.25
CA ILE A 726 11.87 -8.67 13.76
C ILE A 726 10.63 -8.84 14.68
N LYS A 727 10.45 -10.01 15.31
CA LYS A 727 9.41 -10.29 16.30
C LYS A 727 9.70 -9.66 17.66
N GLU A 728 10.95 -9.60 18.11
CA GLU A 728 11.32 -8.91 19.36
C GLU A 728 11.00 -7.40 19.30
N GLN A 729 11.08 -6.77 18.13
CA GLN A 729 10.59 -5.39 17.93
C GLN A 729 9.05 -5.27 17.89
N HIS A 730 8.32 -6.35 17.63
CA HIS A 730 6.85 -6.37 17.61
C HIS A 730 6.22 -6.84 18.94
N CYS A 731 6.91 -7.68 19.72
CA CYS A 731 6.36 -8.31 20.91
C CYS A 731 6.33 -7.38 22.14
N VAL A 732 7.06 -6.25 22.12
CA VAL A 732 6.98 -5.22 23.19
C VAL A 732 5.62 -4.48 23.20
N ARG A 733 4.69 -4.79 22.28
CA ARG A 733 3.38 -4.10 22.17
C ARG A 733 2.13 -4.93 22.44
N THR A 734 2.26 -6.15 22.94
CA THR A 734 1.11 -6.90 23.50
C THR A 734 1.50 -7.49 24.85
N GLY A 735 1.67 -6.63 25.84
CA GLY A 735 1.84 -7.07 27.22
C GLY A 735 0.51 -7.59 27.76
N LEU A 736 0.31 -8.91 27.74
CA LEU A 736 -0.07 -9.74 28.89
C LEU A 736 -0.35 -11.19 28.45
N ILE A 737 0.24 -12.11 29.21
CA ILE A 737 0.07 -13.59 29.21
C ILE A 737 1.06 -14.35 28.32
N SER A 738 2.29 -14.52 28.82
CA SER A 738 3.05 -15.78 28.76
C SER A 738 4.37 -15.59 29.52
N LEU A 739 4.30 -15.57 30.85
CA LEU A 739 5.50 -15.59 31.69
C LEU A 739 5.24 -16.46 32.90
N PHE A 740 4.97 -17.75 32.66
CA PHE A 740 5.16 -18.83 33.64
C PHE A 740 5.25 -20.16 32.90
N SER A 741 6.46 -20.58 32.55
CA SER A 741 6.86 -22.00 32.50
C SER A 741 8.31 -22.09 32.06
N THR A 742 9.22 -21.92 33.01
CA THR A 742 10.36 -22.81 33.21
C THR A 742 11.13 -22.31 34.42
N VAL A 743 11.15 -23.11 35.49
CA VAL A 743 12.30 -23.41 36.38
C VAL A 743 11.77 -24.15 37.64
N VAL A 744 12.09 -25.46 37.68
CA VAL A 744 12.12 -26.48 38.78
C VAL A 744 10.83 -27.07 39.40
N PRO A 745 10.87 -28.30 39.97
CA PRO A 745 9.97 -29.42 39.63
C PRO A 745 9.13 -29.90 40.83
N HIS A 746 8.29 -30.93 40.60
CA HIS A 746 7.65 -31.82 41.59
C HIS A 746 7.26 -31.22 42.96
N TYR A 747 5.96 -31.09 43.24
CA TYR A 747 5.31 -31.69 44.42
C TYR A 747 3.78 -31.60 44.32
N ASN A 748 3.14 -32.63 44.84
CA ASN A 748 1.70 -32.91 44.82
C ASN A 748 0.84 -31.91 45.62
N THR A 749 -0.42 -31.80 45.17
CA THR A 749 -1.70 -31.56 45.89
C THR A 749 -1.69 -30.83 47.24
N VAL A 750 -2.52 -29.77 47.39
CA VAL A 750 -3.53 -29.57 48.46
C VAL A 750 -4.28 -28.23 48.28
N HIS A 751 -5.61 -28.28 48.46
CA HIS A 751 -6.54 -27.14 48.57
C HIS A 751 -6.19 -26.17 49.71
N LEU A 752 -6.47 -24.87 49.55
CA LEU A 752 -7.23 -24.07 50.55
C LEU A 752 -7.48 -22.60 50.13
N SER A 753 -8.65 -22.14 50.54
CA SER A 753 -9.29 -20.82 50.44
C SER A 753 -8.70 -19.73 51.35
N ARG A 754 -8.58 -18.48 50.87
CA ARG A 754 -8.99 -17.20 51.53
C ARG A 754 -8.43 -15.96 50.80
N ALA A 755 -9.17 -14.85 50.86
CA ALA A 755 -8.81 -13.53 50.31
C ALA A 755 -7.87 -12.74 51.26
N PRO A 756 -6.96 -11.86 50.78
CA PRO A 756 -6.09 -11.06 51.64
C PRO A 756 -6.58 -9.62 51.87
N SER A 757 -6.12 -9.05 52.99
CA SER A 757 -6.47 -7.76 53.58
C SER A 757 -5.46 -6.63 53.31
N PHE A 758 -5.84 -5.40 53.69
CA PHE A 758 -5.25 -4.06 53.49
C PHE A 758 -3.73 -3.81 53.76
N ALA A 759 -2.92 -4.82 54.10
CA ALA A 759 -1.48 -4.66 54.36
C ALA A 759 -0.59 -4.82 53.12
N ASP A 760 -1.10 -5.43 52.04
CA ASP A 760 -0.34 -5.65 50.79
C ASP A 760 -0.27 -4.42 49.86
N ILE A 761 -0.96 -3.32 50.22
CA ILE A 761 -1.04 -2.09 49.42
C ILE A 761 0.12 -1.13 49.69
N PHE A 762 0.84 -1.28 50.82
CA PHE A 762 1.93 -0.36 51.19
C PHE A 762 3.29 -0.69 50.57
N PHE A 763 3.51 -1.91 50.07
CA PHE A 763 4.79 -2.33 49.48
C PHE A 763 4.93 -1.98 47.99
N VAL A 764 3.82 -1.75 47.28
CA VAL A 764 3.80 -1.45 45.84
C VAL A 764 4.12 0.02 45.54
N HIS A 765 3.94 0.93 46.51
CA HIS A 765 4.09 2.36 46.23
C HIS A 765 5.55 2.86 46.29
N ASN A 766 6.43 2.22 47.06
CA ASN A 766 7.84 2.66 47.22
C ASN A 766 8.82 2.09 46.17
N PHE A 767 8.46 1.03 45.43
CA PHE A 767 9.31 0.51 44.36
C PHE A 767 9.23 1.35 43.06
N ALA A 768 8.12 2.07 42.86
CA ALA A 768 7.91 2.93 41.69
C ALA A 768 8.74 4.23 41.73
N CYS A 769 9.09 4.73 42.92
CA CYS A 769 9.91 5.93 43.06
C CYS A 769 11.41 5.68 42.83
N PHE A 770 11.90 4.44 43.01
CA PHE A 770 13.32 4.12 42.81
C PHE A 770 13.68 3.88 41.33
N CYS A 771 12.72 3.46 40.50
CA CYS A 771 12.94 3.22 39.06
C CYS A 771 12.91 4.51 38.20
N PHE A 772 12.32 5.60 38.67
CA PHE A 772 12.23 6.85 37.90
C PHE A 772 13.52 7.69 37.95
N SER A 773 14.34 7.55 39.00
CA SER A 773 15.61 8.28 39.11
C SER A 773 16.77 7.67 38.30
N PHE A 774 16.67 6.40 37.88
CA PHE A 774 17.72 5.73 37.11
C PHE A 774 17.67 6.01 35.59
N PHE A 775 16.52 6.48 35.09
CA PHE A 775 16.33 6.78 33.66
C PHE A 775 16.77 8.19 33.23
N PHE A 776 16.97 9.11 34.18
CA PHE A 776 17.41 10.49 33.88
C PHE A 776 18.92 10.71 33.95
N PHE A 777 19.69 9.77 34.51
CA PHE A 777 21.15 9.93 34.68
C PHE A 777 22.00 9.32 33.55
N ASN A 778 21.42 8.53 32.64
CA ASN A 778 22.19 7.81 31.61
C ASN A 778 22.13 8.43 30.19
N SER A 779 21.53 9.60 30.02
CA SER A 779 21.53 10.32 28.72
C SER A 779 22.60 11.42 28.61
N ALA A 780 23.51 11.53 29.58
CA ALA A 780 24.53 12.59 29.63
C ALA A 780 25.99 12.09 29.50
N LEU A 781 26.23 10.82 29.16
CA LEU A 781 27.60 10.24 29.15
C LEU A 781 27.98 9.44 27.88
N CYS A 782 27.27 9.62 26.76
CA CYS A 782 27.70 9.08 25.45
C CYS A 782 28.10 10.20 24.46
N SER A 783 28.92 11.14 24.94
CA SER A 783 29.66 12.08 24.09
C SER A 783 31.08 12.28 24.64
N ALA A 784 31.87 11.21 24.68
CA ALA A 784 33.33 11.24 24.80
C ALA A 784 33.92 9.82 24.69
N SER A 785 34.13 9.35 23.46
CA SER A 785 35.28 8.53 23.01
C SER A 785 35.07 8.07 21.57
#